data_AF-A0A960R494-F1
#
_entry.id   AF-A0A960R494-F1
#
_cell.length_a   1.000
_cell.length_b   1.000
_cell.length_c   1.000
_cell.angle_alpha   90.00
_cell.angle_beta   90.00
_cell.angle_gamma   90.00
#
_symmetry.space_group_name_H-M   'P 1'
#
loop_
_entity.id
_entity.type
_entity.pdbx_description
1 polymer ?
#
loop_
_entity_poly.entity_id
_entity_poly.type
_entity_poly.pdbx_seq_one_letter_code
_entity_poly.pdbx_strand_id
1 'polypeptide(L)'
;LLKLDSLGYEKGGAFVSAPEPALTFDPWPEREPYRHTSLVNLSDEELFRFMWTGTPHPRPDEISPPADSDWAWAKAPSDLASLPPREAALTLAEANRTPEHRQHFDLITETAEGKAAPERGEVVMRGLGGGWTSSEYTDAIRCDGDEGVWVRCYHRSSPASYPDWSAPTEWHYTNIGPKARWVIQTMWWLDRIRTVSKADFKVPDNQTSGAYDIPVYQMLLATSSHGSRKPTAIAFPRSQGSDVLGNWRGHYDRRVAGSLALALWQRQFVERAGTVTNPSEARDRAVVSALLDDGLALEHWPILDPIRLAIETAGDRTWKDSEPALNRLIKTLSDPPDDFEETYRKWKAQWEESQHSGTQLSFEPSGEAARALAPLEAEALIHPGVQLRESLAVSLRQLSVAGDRERLLEWSSQENEPGAAWALKKVSPFDSLGERPQFQPAKLDLTLADDDPWIFGELAKRDLGKAIARWRTFPAERRHALLIPIYDRLSPEEQRAPEWINALIDLVRNPLFAESQAARAIRVLVPDEEPTRFSDPAIDEALVACVEVLKTRSALESSEPSLRLAACRAITLRDREAKHWNLLAETYEKSLKANDGDEPALRSVLAAQVARHPERAQEFWLRLRLKGAHGQWNDFFFDAFAADLRLAHDDLARAATLSPEEPEGPRAEGWFSSADTLRGGFHTARQMIALWDEPDPVTRAKMLVVFGLRALRDETPGKPYGAWDRAHDDLSTAIPDLGPAGTVELKRWITWCARLAPGDDLTERQLEWLGDLAGQLVD
;
A
#
# COMPACT_ATOMS: atom_id res chain seq x y z
N LEU A 1 -44.13 -2.55 22.14
CA LEU A 1 -43.75 -3.62 23.09
C LEU A 1 -44.93 -4.43 23.67
N LEU A 2 -46.13 -4.42 23.05
CA LEU A 2 -47.21 -5.37 23.36
C LEU A 2 -47.94 -5.72 22.06
N LYS A 3 -47.41 -6.71 21.33
CA LYS A 3 -48.07 -7.52 20.27
C LYS A 3 -47.05 -8.46 19.62
N LEU A 4 -46.62 -9.48 20.35
CA LEU A 4 -45.87 -10.63 19.81
C LEU A 4 -46.32 -11.94 20.48
N ASP A 5 -47.63 -12.06 20.77
CA ASP A 5 -48.21 -13.20 21.51
C ASP A 5 -49.11 -14.11 20.65
N SER A 6 -49.01 -14.06 19.31
CA SER A 6 -49.90 -14.84 18.42
C SER A 6 -49.18 -15.83 17.50
N LEU A 7 -47.92 -16.19 17.77
CA LEU A 7 -47.24 -17.27 17.06
C LEU A 7 -47.00 -18.41 18.02
N GLY A 8 -48.00 -19.30 18.09
CA GLY A 8 -47.98 -20.51 18.92
C GLY A 8 -46.85 -21.45 18.52
N TYR A 9 -45.69 -21.29 19.17
CA TYR A 9 -44.66 -22.29 19.22
C TYR A 9 -44.75 -23.03 20.56
N GLU A 10 -45.17 -24.28 20.48
CA GLU A 10 -45.14 -25.22 21.60
C GLU A 10 -43.68 -25.42 22.06
N LYS A 11 -43.40 -25.05 23.31
CA LYS A 11 -42.21 -25.45 24.06
C LYS A 11 -42.38 -26.90 24.50
N GLY A 12 -41.47 -27.79 24.11
CA GLY A 12 -41.37 -29.09 24.77
C GLY A 12 -40.61 -30.18 24.02
N GLY A 13 -39.31 -30.01 23.81
CA GLY A 13 -38.43 -31.11 23.41
C GLY A 13 -37.07 -30.94 24.06
N ALA A 14 -36.82 -31.68 25.15
CA ALA A 14 -35.49 -31.78 25.74
C ALA A 14 -34.57 -32.50 24.74
N PHE A 15 -33.79 -31.72 23.98
CA PHE A 15 -32.68 -32.26 23.21
C PHE A 15 -31.60 -32.71 24.20
N VAL A 16 -31.59 -34.01 24.49
CA VAL A 16 -30.38 -34.67 24.96
C VAL A 16 -29.37 -34.52 23.82
N SER A 17 -28.35 -33.69 24.02
CA SER A 17 -27.24 -33.54 23.07
C SER A 17 -26.58 -34.92 22.94
N ALA A 18 -26.85 -35.61 21.83
CA ALA A 18 -25.97 -36.68 21.42
C ALA A 18 -24.55 -36.08 21.31
N PRO A 19 -23.50 -36.75 21.79
CA PRO A 19 -22.14 -36.31 21.52
C PRO A 19 -22.01 -36.18 20.00
N GLU A 20 -21.68 -34.97 19.54
CA GLU A 20 -21.44 -34.74 18.12
C GLU A 20 -20.43 -35.79 17.63
N PRO A 21 -20.70 -36.50 16.53
CA PRO A 21 -19.73 -37.42 15.98
C PRO A 21 -18.44 -36.63 15.72
N ALA A 22 -17.30 -37.15 16.17
CA ALA A 22 -16.00 -36.61 15.83
C ALA A 22 -15.97 -36.42 14.31
N LEU A 23 -15.98 -35.17 13.87
CA LEU A 23 -15.88 -34.81 12.46
C LEU A 23 -14.50 -35.27 11.97
N THR A 24 -14.41 -36.50 11.47
CA THR A 24 -13.29 -36.97 10.65
C THR A 24 -13.42 -36.31 9.29
N PHE A 25 -13.07 -35.02 9.26
CA PHE A 25 -12.91 -34.28 8.02
C PHE A 25 -11.50 -34.62 7.51
N ASP A 26 -11.40 -35.27 6.36
CA ASP A 26 -10.13 -35.41 5.64
C ASP A 26 -10.11 -34.32 4.54
N PRO A 27 -9.63 -33.10 4.83
CA PRO A 27 -9.53 -32.03 3.84
C PRO A 27 -8.51 -32.33 2.74
N TRP A 28 -7.78 -33.45 2.84
CA TRP A 28 -6.67 -33.84 1.98
C TRP A 28 -7.07 -35.05 1.15
N PRO A 29 -7.90 -34.92 0.10
CA PRO A 29 -8.22 -36.07 -0.72
C PRO A 29 -6.92 -36.61 -1.35
N GLU A 30 -6.48 -37.78 -0.85
CA GLU A 30 -5.64 -38.77 -1.52
C GLU A 30 -4.18 -38.39 -1.87
N ARG A 31 -3.63 -37.30 -1.34
CA ARG A 31 -2.22 -36.94 -1.59
C ARG A 31 -1.29 -37.66 -0.63
N GLU A 32 -0.23 -38.27 -1.16
CA GLU A 32 0.82 -38.88 -0.32
C GLU A 32 1.52 -37.81 0.52
N PRO A 33 1.78 -38.05 1.82
CA PRO A 33 2.52 -37.11 2.64
C PRO A 33 3.98 -37.05 2.19
N TYR A 34 4.55 -35.85 2.15
CA TYR A 34 5.99 -35.66 1.98
C TYR A 34 6.75 -36.43 3.07
N ARG A 35 7.76 -37.19 2.65
CA ARG A 35 8.64 -37.93 3.57
C ARG A 35 10.02 -37.33 3.50
N HIS A 36 10.45 -36.73 4.61
CA HIS A 36 11.76 -36.12 4.71
C HIS A 36 12.88 -37.14 4.48
N THR A 37 13.90 -36.73 3.73
CA THR A 37 15.19 -37.42 3.64
C THR A 37 16.24 -36.42 4.09
N SER A 38 17.08 -36.80 5.06
CA SER A 38 18.08 -35.90 5.64
C SER A 38 18.90 -35.20 4.54
N LEU A 39 19.08 -33.90 4.72
CA LEU A 39 19.77 -33.01 3.78
C LEU A 39 21.26 -32.84 4.09
N VAL A 40 21.79 -33.60 5.05
CA VAL A 40 23.20 -33.52 5.49
C VAL A 40 24.23 -33.69 4.36
N ASN A 41 23.84 -34.38 3.28
CA ASN A 41 24.72 -34.62 2.12
C ASN A 41 24.61 -33.55 1.03
N LEU A 42 23.69 -32.58 1.15
CA LEU A 42 23.62 -31.46 0.22
C LEU A 42 24.81 -30.52 0.42
N SER A 43 25.28 -29.93 -0.67
CA SER A 43 26.21 -28.82 -0.57
C SER A 43 25.54 -27.61 0.11
N ASP A 44 26.37 -26.74 0.68
CA ASP A 44 25.96 -25.45 1.24
C ASP A 44 25.03 -24.68 0.24
N GLU A 45 25.35 -24.66 -1.05
CA GLU A 45 24.54 -24.00 -2.09
C GLU A 45 23.17 -24.68 -2.34
N GLU A 46 23.14 -26.02 -2.37
CA GLU A 46 21.91 -26.79 -2.55
C GLU A 46 20.98 -26.69 -1.33
N LEU A 47 21.54 -26.72 -0.12
CA LEU A 47 20.78 -26.54 1.11
C LEU A 47 20.16 -25.13 1.18
N PHE A 48 20.93 -24.10 0.80
CA PHE A 48 20.42 -22.73 0.75
C PHE A 48 19.25 -22.63 -0.22
N ARG A 49 19.42 -23.13 -1.46
CA ARG A 49 18.35 -23.10 -2.48
C ARG A 49 17.11 -23.84 -2.04
N PHE A 50 17.27 -25.04 -1.47
CA PHE A 50 16.16 -25.83 -0.94
C PHE A 50 15.33 -25.00 0.06
N MET A 51 15.99 -24.29 0.98
CA MET A 51 15.32 -23.49 2.01
C MET A 51 14.85 -22.10 1.54
N TRP A 52 15.50 -21.51 0.54
CA TRP A 52 15.19 -20.15 0.06
C TRP A 52 14.04 -20.12 -0.95
N THR A 53 14.10 -20.97 -1.97
CA THR A 53 13.15 -20.95 -3.11
C THR A 53 12.24 -22.17 -3.16
N GLY A 54 12.64 -23.29 -2.57
CA GLY A 54 11.85 -24.53 -2.62
C GLY A 54 11.91 -25.30 -3.94
N THR A 55 12.33 -24.62 -5.01
CA THR A 55 12.61 -25.15 -6.35
C THR A 55 14.12 -25.17 -6.64
N PRO A 56 14.62 -26.03 -7.54
CA PRO A 56 15.97 -25.97 -8.06
C PRO A 56 15.94 -25.11 -9.34
N HIS A 57 15.69 -23.80 -9.24
CA HIS A 57 15.70 -22.96 -10.45
C HIS A 57 17.12 -22.81 -11.02
N PRO A 58 17.26 -22.66 -12.35
CA PRO A 58 18.54 -22.65 -13.03
C PRO A 58 19.32 -21.38 -12.69
N ARG A 59 20.61 -21.41 -13.03
CA ARG A 59 21.60 -20.41 -12.66
C ARG A 59 21.16 -18.98 -13.05
N PRO A 60 21.68 -17.94 -12.37
CA PRO A 60 21.36 -16.53 -12.63
C PRO A 60 21.48 -16.10 -14.11
N ASP A 61 22.31 -16.78 -14.89
CA ASP A 61 22.50 -16.60 -16.33
C ASP A 61 21.31 -17.05 -17.20
N GLU A 62 20.32 -17.76 -16.63
CA GLU A 62 19.06 -18.17 -17.30
C GLU A 62 17.82 -17.40 -16.81
N ILE A 63 17.98 -16.43 -15.89
CA ILE A 63 16.88 -15.68 -15.29
C ILE A 63 16.51 -14.49 -16.19
N SER A 64 15.53 -14.69 -17.06
CA SER A 64 14.55 -13.61 -17.30
C SER A 64 13.87 -13.29 -15.97
N PRO A 65 13.56 -12.01 -15.66
CA PRO A 65 12.89 -11.66 -14.41
C PRO A 65 11.63 -12.51 -14.20
N PRO A 66 11.31 -12.87 -12.95
CA PRO A 66 10.29 -13.87 -12.62
C PRO A 66 8.97 -13.55 -13.32
N ALA A 67 8.36 -14.58 -13.89
CA ALA A 67 7.08 -14.50 -14.58
C ALA A 67 5.92 -14.02 -13.68
N ASP A 68 6.14 -13.98 -12.37
CA ASP A 68 5.11 -13.77 -11.35
C ASP A 68 5.02 -12.33 -10.81
N SER A 69 5.84 -11.39 -11.29
CA SER A 69 5.48 -9.99 -11.11
C SER A 69 4.41 -9.63 -12.13
N ASP A 70 3.14 -9.66 -11.71
CA ASP A 70 1.95 -9.30 -12.51
C ASP A 70 2.07 -7.94 -13.23
N TRP A 71 3.06 -7.12 -12.88
CA TRP A 71 3.34 -5.80 -13.44
C TRP A 71 4.27 -5.79 -14.66
N ALA A 72 5.07 -6.84 -14.90
CA ALA A 72 6.14 -6.85 -15.89
C ALA A 72 5.87 -7.76 -17.11
N TRP A 73 4.60 -8.04 -17.42
CA TRP A 73 4.27 -9.01 -18.47
C TRP A 73 4.60 -8.52 -19.88
N ALA A 74 4.68 -7.20 -20.12
CA ALA A 74 5.02 -6.65 -21.43
C ALA A 74 6.54 -6.45 -21.60
N LYS A 75 7.16 -7.31 -22.42
CA LYS A 75 8.57 -7.21 -22.84
C LYS A 75 8.69 -6.31 -24.07
N ALA A 76 9.49 -5.26 -23.98
CA ALA A 76 9.83 -4.41 -25.12
C ALA A 76 11.10 -4.96 -25.82
N PRO A 77 11.03 -5.44 -27.08
CA PRO A 77 12.20 -5.86 -27.84
C PRO A 77 13.33 -4.81 -27.87
N SER A 78 14.58 -5.24 -27.79
CA SER A 78 15.73 -4.35 -27.67
C SER A 78 15.96 -3.47 -28.91
N ASP A 79 15.52 -3.92 -30.07
CA ASP A 79 15.65 -3.29 -31.38
C ASP A 79 14.46 -2.39 -31.74
N LEU A 80 13.47 -2.24 -30.86
CA LEU A 80 12.26 -1.44 -31.08
C LEU A 80 12.56 -0.05 -31.66
N ALA A 81 13.50 0.68 -31.05
CA ALA A 81 13.83 2.05 -31.44
C ALA A 81 14.46 2.18 -32.84
N SER A 82 14.88 1.07 -33.44
CA SER A 82 15.41 1.03 -34.81
C SER A 82 14.32 0.87 -35.88
N LEU A 83 13.13 0.44 -35.47
CA LEU A 83 11.99 0.23 -36.36
C LEU A 83 11.22 1.54 -36.59
N PRO A 84 10.61 1.73 -37.77
CA PRO A 84 9.61 2.78 -37.98
C PRO A 84 8.48 2.69 -36.93
N PRO A 85 7.88 3.81 -36.48
CA PRO A 85 6.93 3.81 -35.36
C PRO A 85 5.77 2.80 -35.49
N ARG A 86 5.25 2.60 -36.70
CA ARG A 86 4.19 1.62 -36.99
C ARG A 86 4.65 0.18 -36.81
N GLU A 87 5.83 -0.14 -37.36
CA GLU A 87 6.43 -1.47 -37.24
C GLU A 87 6.82 -1.75 -35.79
N ALA A 88 7.35 -0.76 -35.09
CA ALA A 88 7.62 -0.81 -33.66
C ALA A 88 6.36 -1.17 -32.86
N ALA A 89 5.24 -0.50 -33.10
CA ALA A 89 3.98 -0.79 -32.39
C ALA A 89 3.50 -2.23 -32.64
N LEU A 90 3.56 -2.70 -33.89
CA LEU A 90 3.20 -4.07 -34.26
C LEU A 90 4.15 -5.10 -33.64
N THR A 91 5.46 -4.88 -33.69
CA THR A 91 6.47 -5.77 -33.12
C THR A 91 6.31 -5.86 -31.60
N LEU A 92 6.07 -4.73 -30.92
CA LEU A 92 5.78 -4.72 -29.49
C LEU A 92 4.51 -5.49 -29.15
N ALA A 93 3.44 -5.27 -29.91
CA ALA A 93 2.20 -6.01 -29.73
C ALA A 93 2.40 -7.51 -29.99
N GLU A 94 3.09 -7.89 -31.06
CA GLU A 94 3.32 -9.30 -31.44
C GLU A 94 4.21 -10.04 -30.44
N ALA A 95 5.28 -9.39 -29.93
CA ALA A 95 6.21 -9.98 -28.97
C ALA A 95 5.51 -10.43 -27.67
N ASN A 96 4.43 -9.76 -27.30
CA ASN A 96 3.71 -9.99 -26.05
C ASN A 96 2.42 -10.80 -26.23
N ARG A 97 2.12 -11.28 -27.45
CA ARG A 97 0.94 -12.12 -27.69
C ARG A 97 1.11 -13.49 -27.04
N THR A 98 0.05 -13.96 -26.40
CA THR A 98 -0.05 -15.35 -25.95
C THR A 98 -0.15 -16.30 -27.16
N PRO A 99 0.35 -17.55 -27.04
CA PRO A 99 0.17 -18.56 -28.09
C PRO A 99 -1.30 -18.75 -28.50
N GLU A 100 -2.21 -18.75 -27.53
CA GLU A 100 -3.65 -18.86 -27.75
C GLU A 100 -4.21 -17.68 -28.56
N HIS A 101 -3.80 -16.44 -28.24
CA HIS A 101 -4.20 -15.27 -29.02
C HIS A 101 -3.64 -15.31 -30.45
N ARG A 102 -2.43 -15.85 -30.67
CA ARG A 102 -1.88 -16.10 -32.02
C ARG A 102 -2.68 -17.13 -32.80
N GLN A 103 -3.20 -18.14 -32.13
CA GLN A 103 -3.99 -19.18 -32.76
C GLN A 103 -5.34 -18.66 -33.28
N HIS A 104 -5.99 -17.75 -32.54
CA HIS A 104 -7.38 -17.37 -32.81
C HIS A 104 -7.57 -16.00 -33.45
N PHE A 105 -6.57 -15.13 -33.38
CA PHE A 105 -6.68 -13.76 -33.87
C PHE A 105 -5.50 -13.40 -34.79
N ASP A 106 -5.70 -12.38 -35.62
CA ASP A 106 -4.64 -11.66 -36.32
C ASP A 106 -4.60 -10.22 -35.84
N LEU A 107 -3.40 -9.65 -35.76
CA LEU A 107 -3.23 -8.23 -35.52
C LEU A 107 -3.23 -7.49 -36.85
N ILE A 108 -4.10 -6.51 -36.99
CA ILE A 108 -4.08 -5.56 -38.10
C ILE A 108 -3.95 -4.15 -37.55
N THR A 109 -3.27 -3.27 -38.26
CA THR A 109 -3.40 -1.83 -37.99
C THR A 109 -4.58 -1.30 -38.77
N GLU A 110 -5.46 -0.53 -38.14
CA GLU A 110 -6.47 0.23 -38.87
C GLU A 110 -5.77 1.25 -39.77
N THR A 111 -5.59 0.88 -41.04
CA THR A 111 -5.25 1.83 -42.09
C THR A 111 -6.54 2.53 -42.48
N ALA A 112 -7.10 3.34 -41.58
CA ALA A 112 -8.13 4.28 -42.00
C ALA A 112 -7.53 5.10 -43.14
N GLU A 113 -8.06 4.95 -44.34
CA GLU A 113 -7.53 5.48 -45.59
C GLU A 113 -7.05 6.93 -45.40
N GLY A 114 -5.73 7.13 -45.41
CA GLY A 114 -5.11 8.46 -45.44
C GLY A 114 -4.73 9.15 -44.12
N LYS A 115 -4.89 8.54 -42.93
CA LYS A 115 -4.43 9.17 -41.67
C LYS A 115 -2.95 8.87 -41.40
N ALA A 116 -2.09 9.89 -41.46
CA ALA A 116 -0.71 9.82 -41.00
C ALA A 116 -0.63 9.97 -39.47
N ALA A 117 0.42 9.38 -38.87
CA ALA A 117 0.74 9.62 -37.47
C ALA A 117 1.09 11.12 -37.26
N PRO A 118 0.80 11.70 -36.09
CA PRO A 118 1.02 13.12 -35.86
C PRO A 118 2.51 13.45 -35.84
N GLU A 119 2.90 14.57 -36.44
CA GLU A 119 4.25 15.15 -36.33
C GLU A 119 4.45 15.95 -35.03
N ARG A 120 3.34 16.25 -34.34
CA ARG A 120 3.31 17.04 -33.11
C ARG A 120 2.30 16.45 -32.14
N GLY A 121 2.65 16.40 -30.86
CA GLY A 121 1.75 15.87 -29.85
C GLY A 121 2.38 15.84 -28.46
N GLU A 122 1.55 15.42 -27.51
CA GLU A 122 1.93 15.25 -26.12
C GLU A 122 1.35 13.93 -25.59
N VAL A 123 2.14 13.21 -24.79
CA VAL A 123 1.68 12.09 -23.98
C VAL A 123 2.01 12.42 -22.53
N VAL A 124 0.99 12.38 -21.67
CA VAL A 124 1.16 12.39 -20.23
C VAL A 124 0.75 11.02 -19.68
N MET A 125 1.58 10.47 -18.83
CA MET A 125 1.33 9.27 -18.08
C MET A 125 1.42 9.63 -16.60
N ARG A 126 0.28 9.50 -15.91
CA ARG A 126 0.24 9.56 -14.45
C ARG A 126 0.26 8.15 -13.91
N GLY A 127 1.12 7.88 -12.95
CA GLY A 127 1.21 6.60 -12.27
C GLY A 127 1.13 6.74 -10.77
N LEU A 128 0.41 5.81 -10.15
CA LEU A 128 0.58 5.50 -8.74
C LEU A 128 1.65 4.41 -8.66
N GLY A 129 2.74 4.67 -7.95
CA GLY A 129 3.73 3.66 -7.61
C GLY A 129 3.04 2.58 -6.79
N GLY A 130 3.14 1.32 -7.24
CA GLY A 130 2.62 0.18 -6.51
C GLY A 130 3.41 0.00 -5.21
N GLY A 131 2.80 0.35 -4.08
CA GLY A 131 3.39 0.19 -2.76
C GLY A 131 2.59 0.93 -1.68
N TRP A 132 2.85 0.58 -0.41
CA TRP A 132 2.26 1.25 0.77
C TRP A 132 2.60 2.74 0.85
N THR A 133 3.64 3.19 0.14
CA THR A 133 3.88 4.60 -0.14
C THR A 133 3.21 4.95 -1.46
N SER A 134 2.17 5.78 -1.43
CA SER A 134 1.54 6.35 -2.61
C SER A 134 2.48 7.34 -3.31
N SER A 135 3.57 6.86 -3.92
CA SER A 135 4.38 7.72 -4.76
C SER A 135 3.62 7.98 -6.04
N GLU A 136 3.17 9.20 -6.26
CA GLU A 136 2.60 9.60 -7.53
C GLU A 136 3.71 10.06 -8.45
N TYR A 137 3.64 9.71 -9.73
CA TYR A 137 4.54 10.29 -10.71
C TYR A 137 3.77 10.74 -11.93
N THR A 138 4.17 11.89 -12.46
CA THR A 138 3.66 12.46 -13.70
C THR A 138 4.82 12.50 -14.69
N ASP A 139 4.64 11.81 -15.80
CA ASP A 139 5.62 11.60 -16.84
C ASP A 139 5.03 12.19 -18.13
N ALA A 140 5.69 13.15 -18.75
CA ALA A 140 5.20 13.86 -19.91
C ALA A 140 6.23 13.88 -21.03
N ILE A 141 5.83 13.51 -22.24
CA ILE A 141 6.62 13.66 -23.46
C ILE A 141 5.88 14.59 -24.38
N ARG A 142 6.60 15.55 -24.94
CA ARG A 142 6.10 16.41 -26.00
C ARG A 142 7.02 16.36 -27.20
N CYS A 143 6.43 16.37 -28.39
CA CYS A 143 7.15 16.61 -29.64
C CYS A 143 6.54 17.77 -30.42
N ASP A 144 7.41 18.60 -31.00
CA ASP A 144 7.06 19.59 -32.01
C ASP A 144 8.00 19.41 -33.22
N GLY A 145 7.62 18.50 -34.13
CA GLY A 145 8.49 18.08 -35.23
C GLY A 145 9.68 17.28 -34.72
N ASP A 146 10.90 17.79 -34.97
CA ASP A 146 12.16 17.17 -34.53
C ASP A 146 12.59 17.61 -33.12
N GLU A 147 11.93 18.62 -32.55
CA GLU A 147 12.15 19.03 -31.16
C GLU A 147 11.29 18.17 -30.23
N GLY A 148 11.88 17.72 -29.13
CA GLY A 148 11.21 16.81 -28.22
C GLY A 148 11.73 16.92 -26.81
N VAL A 149 10.82 16.98 -25.85
CA VAL A 149 11.15 17.09 -24.43
C VAL A 149 10.46 15.98 -23.66
N TRP A 150 11.15 15.48 -22.65
CA TRP A 150 10.59 14.58 -21.65
C TRP A 150 10.75 15.22 -20.28
N VAL A 151 9.65 15.23 -19.54
CA VAL A 151 9.53 15.77 -18.20
C VAL A 151 9.03 14.66 -17.29
N ARG A 152 9.67 14.49 -16.14
CA ARG A 152 9.17 13.64 -15.05
C ARG A 152 9.08 14.46 -13.79
N CYS A 153 7.95 14.36 -13.12
CA CYS A 153 7.73 14.85 -11.78
C CYS A 153 7.41 13.64 -10.90
N TYR A 154 8.24 13.36 -9.91
CA TYR A 154 8.05 12.27 -8.96
C TYR A 154 7.69 12.84 -7.59
N HIS A 155 6.51 12.50 -7.08
CA HIS A 155 5.98 12.97 -5.81
C HIS A 155 5.83 11.81 -4.83
N ARG A 156 6.71 11.73 -3.82
CA ARG A 156 6.66 10.65 -2.82
C ARG A 156 5.66 10.93 -1.70
N SER A 157 4.36 10.75 -1.88
CA SER A 157 3.49 10.81 -0.69
C SER A 157 3.74 9.56 0.19
N SER A 158 4.22 9.78 1.41
CA SER A 158 4.26 8.73 2.45
C SER A 158 2.97 8.85 3.27
N PRO A 159 2.32 7.75 3.66
CA PRO A 159 1.13 7.79 4.52
C PRO A 159 1.40 8.49 5.86
N ALA A 160 2.62 8.36 6.40
CA ALA A 160 3.05 9.08 7.61
C ALA A 160 3.24 10.59 7.36
N SER A 161 3.23 10.99 6.10
CA SER A 161 3.45 12.32 5.57
C SER A 161 2.19 12.81 4.84
N TYR A 162 1.00 12.37 5.22
CA TYR A 162 -0.26 12.91 4.72
C TYR A 162 -0.95 13.69 5.86
N PRO A 163 -1.26 14.98 5.70
CA PRO A 163 -1.21 15.82 4.50
C PRO A 163 0.14 16.56 4.37
N ASP A 164 1.25 15.92 4.69
CA ASP A 164 2.58 16.51 4.69
C ASP A 164 3.14 16.60 3.25
N TRP A 165 2.68 17.61 2.50
CA TRP A 165 3.14 18.02 1.16
C TRP A 165 4.67 18.31 1.04
N SER A 166 5.48 18.00 2.05
CA SER A 166 6.94 18.17 2.06
C SER A 166 7.74 17.00 1.51
N ALA A 167 7.10 15.95 1.04
CA ALA A 167 7.81 14.94 0.29
C ALA A 167 8.56 15.62 -0.87
N PRO A 168 9.87 15.35 -1.04
CA PRO A 168 10.62 15.98 -2.11
C PRO A 168 10.00 15.59 -3.45
N THR A 169 9.46 16.59 -4.15
CA THR A 169 9.13 16.47 -5.57
C THR A 169 10.42 16.48 -6.38
N GLU A 170 10.70 15.39 -7.07
CA GLU A 170 11.89 15.26 -7.91
C GLU A 170 11.55 15.58 -9.37
N TRP A 171 12.32 16.47 -9.98
CA TRP A 171 12.10 16.89 -11.37
C TRP A 171 13.20 16.40 -12.31
N HIS A 172 12.78 15.81 -13.42
CA HIS A 172 13.64 15.51 -14.55
C HIS A 172 13.12 16.24 -15.78
N TYR A 173 14.03 16.90 -16.49
CA TYR A 173 13.78 17.48 -17.80
C TYR A 173 14.91 17.09 -18.71
N THR A 174 14.58 16.52 -19.85
CA THR A 174 15.56 16.09 -20.85
C THR A 174 15.05 16.44 -22.24
N ASN A 175 15.88 17.11 -23.04
CA ASN A 175 15.64 17.18 -24.48
C ASN A 175 15.97 15.82 -25.10
N ILE A 176 14.95 15.18 -25.66
CA ILE A 176 15.04 13.85 -26.29
C ILE A 176 14.93 13.95 -27.82
N GLY A 177 14.75 15.16 -28.36
CA GLY A 177 14.74 15.46 -29.79
C GLY A 177 13.75 14.59 -30.59
N PRO A 178 14.14 14.09 -31.77
CA PRO A 178 13.26 13.30 -32.65
C PRO A 178 12.70 12.03 -32.02
N LYS A 179 13.31 11.55 -30.92
CA LYS A 179 12.84 10.38 -30.18
C LYS A 179 11.45 10.62 -29.55
N ALA A 180 11.12 11.85 -29.16
CA ALA A 180 9.78 12.18 -28.65
C ALA A 180 8.72 11.85 -29.69
N ARG A 181 8.93 12.32 -30.93
CA ARG A 181 8.05 12.04 -32.06
C ARG A 181 7.92 10.54 -32.31
N TRP A 182 9.03 9.81 -32.31
CA TRP A 182 9.00 8.35 -32.50
C TRP A 182 8.10 7.67 -31.45
N VAL A 183 8.27 7.99 -30.15
CA VAL A 183 7.45 7.40 -29.08
C VAL A 183 5.97 7.75 -29.23
N ILE A 184 5.65 9.03 -29.46
CA ILE A 184 4.27 9.50 -29.64
C ILE A 184 3.62 8.79 -30.84
N GLN A 185 4.32 8.69 -31.96
CA GLN A 185 3.82 8.00 -33.15
C GLN A 185 3.66 6.50 -32.92
N THR A 186 4.57 5.85 -32.17
CA THR A 186 4.43 4.43 -31.82
C THR A 186 3.23 4.19 -30.92
N MET A 187 2.99 5.05 -29.91
CA MET A 187 1.80 4.99 -29.06
C MET A 187 0.51 5.22 -29.86
N TRP A 188 0.54 6.18 -30.79
CA TRP A 188 -0.58 6.44 -31.71
C TRP A 188 -0.90 5.24 -32.61
N TRP A 189 0.11 4.49 -33.04
CA TRP A 189 -0.07 3.26 -33.81
C TRP A 189 -0.52 2.08 -32.96
N LEU A 190 -0.02 1.95 -31.73
CA LEU A 190 -0.44 0.92 -30.77
C LEU A 190 -1.95 1.05 -30.51
N ASP A 191 -2.44 2.27 -30.34
CA ASP A 191 -3.87 2.60 -30.22
C ASP A 191 -4.71 2.19 -31.45
N ARG A 192 -4.09 2.02 -32.62
CA ARG A 192 -4.71 1.64 -33.89
C ARG A 192 -4.56 0.18 -34.25
N ILE A 193 -3.92 -0.62 -33.41
CA ILE A 193 -3.91 -2.07 -33.59
C ILE A 193 -5.31 -2.61 -33.26
N ARG A 194 -5.77 -3.54 -34.09
CA ARG A 194 -7.03 -4.25 -33.99
C ARG A 194 -6.75 -5.74 -33.98
N THR A 195 -7.54 -6.47 -33.20
CA THR A 195 -7.58 -7.93 -33.23
C THR A 195 -8.73 -8.38 -34.14
N VAL A 196 -8.43 -9.12 -35.20
CA VAL A 196 -9.44 -9.72 -36.07
C VAL A 196 -9.49 -11.22 -35.80
N SER A 197 -10.68 -11.74 -35.54
CA SER A 197 -10.86 -13.19 -35.35
C SER A 197 -10.57 -13.93 -36.66
N LYS A 198 -9.82 -15.03 -36.58
CA LYS A 198 -9.68 -15.96 -37.69
C LYS A 198 -11.04 -16.61 -37.97
N ALA A 199 -11.29 -16.92 -39.24
CA ALA A 199 -12.63 -17.22 -39.76
C ALA A 199 -13.35 -18.41 -39.08
N ASP A 200 -12.61 -19.25 -38.37
CA ASP A 200 -13.04 -20.46 -37.67
C ASP A 200 -13.27 -20.26 -36.15
N PHE A 201 -12.85 -19.14 -35.58
CA PHE A 201 -13.02 -18.86 -34.16
C PHE A 201 -14.26 -17.99 -33.90
N LYS A 202 -15.21 -18.54 -33.13
CA LYS A 202 -16.32 -17.77 -32.56
C LYS A 202 -15.92 -17.28 -31.18
N VAL A 203 -15.79 -15.97 -31.03
CA VAL A 203 -15.54 -15.33 -29.72
C VAL A 203 -16.73 -15.66 -28.80
N PRO A 204 -16.53 -16.32 -27.64
CA PRO A 204 -17.60 -16.51 -26.67
C PRO A 204 -18.09 -15.14 -26.18
N ASP A 205 -19.40 -14.90 -26.21
CA ASP A 205 -20.02 -13.59 -25.87
C ASP A 205 -19.75 -13.11 -24.43
N ASN A 206 -19.12 -13.94 -23.59
CA ASN A 206 -19.01 -13.74 -22.13
C ASN A 206 -17.56 -13.56 -21.60
N GLN A 207 -16.56 -13.33 -22.45
CA GLN A 207 -15.18 -13.06 -22.01
C GLN A 207 -14.84 -11.56 -21.90
N THR A 208 -15.81 -10.70 -21.55
CA THR A 208 -15.47 -9.37 -21.02
C THR A 208 -14.81 -9.55 -19.66
N SER A 209 -13.52 -9.25 -19.62
CA SER A 209 -12.55 -9.58 -18.58
C SER A 209 -13.00 -9.17 -17.16
N GLY A 210 -12.85 -10.11 -16.21
CA GLY A 210 -13.03 -9.84 -14.78
C GLY A 210 -12.10 -8.72 -14.33
N ALA A 211 -12.65 -7.72 -13.63
CA ALA A 211 -11.95 -6.55 -13.12
C ALA A 211 -10.80 -6.96 -12.19
N TYR A 212 -9.56 -6.88 -12.68
CA TYR A 212 -8.37 -6.84 -11.84
C TYR A 212 -7.89 -5.39 -11.80
N ASP A 213 -7.61 -4.88 -10.61
CA ASP A 213 -7.08 -3.54 -10.36
C ASP A 213 -5.65 -3.44 -10.93
N ILE A 214 -5.53 -2.91 -12.15
CA ILE A 214 -4.25 -2.37 -12.61
C ILE A 214 -4.00 -1.07 -11.80
N PRO A 215 -2.78 -0.81 -11.29
CA PRO A 215 -2.37 0.43 -10.71
C PRO A 215 -2.79 1.54 -11.65
N VAL A 216 -3.39 2.56 -11.06
CA VAL A 216 -4.15 3.59 -11.77
C VAL A 216 -3.20 4.40 -12.66
N TYR A 217 -2.93 3.88 -13.86
CA TYR A 217 -2.19 4.61 -14.89
C TYR A 217 -3.19 5.37 -15.75
N GLN A 218 -3.32 6.67 -15.48
CA GLN A 218 -4.03 7.55 -16.39
C GLN A 218 -3.04 7.98 -17.47
N MET A 219 -3.15 7.35 -18.64
CA MET A 219 -2.49 7.85 -19.83
C MET A 219 -3.41 8.86 -20.52
N LEU A 220 -2.87 9.99 -20.91
CA LEU A 220 -3.50 11.05 -21.67
C LEU A 220 -2.64 11.29 -22.91
N LEU A 221 -3.07 10.79 -24.06
CA LEU A 221 -2.46 11.15 -25.34
C LEU A 221 -3.24 12.33 -25.93
N ALA A 222 -2.61 13.49 -26.04
CA ALA A 222 -3.17 14.65 -26.73
C ALA A 222 -2.44 14.82 -28.07
N THR A 223 -3.17 14.60 -29.17
CA THR A 223 -2.63 14.88 -30.52
C THR A 223 -3.28 16.13 -31.09
N SER A 224 -2.47 17.01 -31.68
CA SER A 224 -2.97 18.13 -32.47
C SER A 224 -2.94 17.72 -33.95
N SER A 225 -4.10 17.46 -34.56
CA SER A 225 -4.18 17.41 -36.02
C SER A 225 -3.94 18.80 -36.61
N HIS A 226 -3.27 18.87 -37.76
CA HIS A 226 -2.99 20.11 -38.49
C HIS A 226 -4.23 21.03 -38.54
N GLY A 227 -4.18 22.14 -37.82
CA GLY A 227 -5.18 23.23 -37.88
C GLY A 227 -6.33 23.18 -36.86
N SER A 228 -6.51 22.12 -36.06
CA SER A 228 -7.54 22.08 -35.01
C SER A 228 -6.93 22.25 -33.61
N ARG A 229 -7.25 23.35 -32.93
CA ARG A 229 -6.84 23.65 -31.54
C ARG A 229 -7.43 22.70 -30.48
N LYS A 230 -8.31 21.76 -30.84
CA LYS A 230 -8.90 20.81 -29.89
C LYS A 230 -7.97 19.60 -29.76
N PRO A 231 -7.28 19.41 -28.62
CA PRO A 231 -6.53 18.18 -28.38
C PRO A 231 -7.51 17.01 -28.43
N THR A 232 -7.19 15.98 -29.22
CA THR A 232 -7.89 14.70 -29.08
C THR A 232 -7.28 14.01 -27.87
N ALA A 233 -7.85 14.24 -26.68
CA ALA A 233 -7.42 13.58 -25.46
C ALA A 233 -7.90 12.13 -25.47
N ILE A 234 -6.99 11.18 -25.65
CA ILE A 234 -7.25 9.77 -25.37
C ILE A 234 -6.93 9.60 -23.89
N ALA A 235 -7.93 9.79 -23.06
CA ALA A 235 -7.86 9.48 -21.64
C ALA A 235 -8.11 7.98 -21.45
N PHE A 236 -7.32 7.34 -20.60
CA PHE A 236 -7.58 6.00 -20.05
C PHE A 236 -8.12 6.12 -18.61
N PRO A 237 -9.27 6.78 -18.33
CA PRO A 237 -9.75 6.87 -16.96
C PRO A 237 -10.40 5.54 -16.54
N ARG A 238 -10.37 5.29 -15.22
CA ARG A 238 -10.88 4.10 -14.52
C ARG A 238 -12.32 3.72 -14.88
N SER A 239 -13.13 4.66 -15.38
CA SER A 239 -14.58 4.50 -15.56
C SER A 239 -15.16 5.01 -16.89
N GLN A 240 -14.43 5.78 -17.70
CA GLN A 240 -14.97 6.40 -18.93
C GLN A 240 -13.94 6.46 -20.06
N GLY A 241 -13.46 5.29 -20.50
CA GLY A 241 -12.65 5.19 -21.71
C GLY A 241 -13.53 5.34 -22.96
N SER A 242 -13.18 6.31 -23.80
CA SER A 242 -13.65 6.47 -25.18
C SER A 242 -13.72 5.15 -25.97
N ASP A 243 -14.53 5.12 -27.03
CA ASP A 243 -14.72 4.00 -27.98
C ASP A 243 -13.41 3.40 -28.56
N VAL A 244 -12.29 4.10 -28.38
CA VAL A 244 -10.98 3.80 -28.95
C VAL A 244 -10.36 2.49 -28.43
N LEU A 245 -10.72 2.02 -27.23
CA LEU A 245 -10.19 0.76 -26.64
C LEU A 245 -11.10 -0.47 -26.80
N GLY A 246 -12.24 -0.36 -27.50
CA GLY A 246 -13.07 -1.52 -27.88
C GLY A 246 -12.46 -2.41 -28.97
N ASN A 247 -11.24 -2.08 -29.37
CA ASN A 247 -10.55 -2.55 -30.56
C ASN A 247 -9.64 -3.77 -30.34
N TRP A 248 -9.35 -4.07 -29.07
CA TRP A 248 -8.60 -5.24 -28.61
C TRP A 248 -9.60 -6.28 -28.07
N ARG A 249 -9.49 -7.55 -28.47
CA ARG A 249 -10.40 -8.65 -28.12
C ARG A 249 -9.64 -9.91 -27.69
N GLY A 250 -10.33 -10.76 -26.93
CA GLY A 250 -9.76 -12.01 -26.38
C GLY A 250 -8.78 -11.72 -25.24
N HIS A 251 -7.70 -12.50 -25.14
CA HIS A 251 -6.62 -12.32 -24.15
C HIS A 251 -5.83 -11.02 -24.31
N TYR A 252 -6.09 -10.26 -25.37
CA TYR A 252 -5.51 -8.96 -25.64
C TYR A 252 -6.62 -7.92 -25.46
N ASP A 253 -6.73 -7.34 -24.27
CA ASP A 253 -7.77 -6.38 -23.93
C ASP A 253 -7.17 -4.99 -23.61
N ARG A 254 -7.95 -4.11 -22.97
CA ARG A 254 -7.52 -2.76 -22.60
C ARG A 254 -6.31 -2.76 -21.66
N ARG A 255 -6.20 -3.77 -20.80
CA ARG A 255 -5.06 -3.95 -19.88
C ARG A 255 -3.80 -4.19 -20.64
N VAL A 256 -3.94 -4.96 -21.71
CA VAL A 256 -2.84 -5.29 -22.59
C VAL A 256 -2.29 -4.04 -23.25
N ALA A 257 -3.14 -3.26 -23.88
CA ALA A 257 -2.73 -2.00 -24.51
C ALA A 257 -2.01 -1.05 -23.53
N GLY A 258 -2.55 -0.90 -22.31
CA GLY A 258 -1.95 -0.06 -21.27
C GLY A 258 -0.54 -0.51 -20.86
N SER A 259 -0.33 -1.81 -20.66
CA SER A 259 1.01 -2.26 -20.24
C SER A 259 2.01 -2.35 -21.40
N LEU A 260 1.55 -2.53 -22.65
CA LEU A 260 2.42 -2.34 -23.82
C LEU A 260 2.90 -0.89 -23.91
N ALA A 261 2.01 0.09 -23.70
CA ALA A 261 2.38 1.50 -23.67
C ALA A 261 3.37 1.81 -22.53
N LEU A 262 3.15 1.23 -21.35
CA LEU A 262 4.06 1.35 -20.21
C LEU A 262 5.42 0.70 -20.50
N ALA A 263 5.47 -0.50 -21.08
CA ALA A 263 6.72 -1.18 -21.44
C ALA A 263 7.53 -0.38 -22.47
N LEU A 264 6.86 0.20 -23.48
CA LEU A 264 7.47 1.13 -24.41
C LEU A 264 8.07 2.33 -23.65
N TRP A 265 7.31 2.93 -22.74
CA TRP A 265 7.75 4.09 -21.98
C TRP A 265 8.95 3.78 -21.08
N GLN A 266 8.86 2.72 -20.26
CA GLN A 266 9.89 2.30 -19.33
C GLN A 266 11.21 2.01 -20.05
N ARG A 267 11.17 1.26 -21.15
CA ARG A 267 12.35 0.94 -21.96
C ARG A 267 13.02 2.16 -22.55
N GLN A 268 12.25 3.17 -22.95
CA GLN A 268 12.79 4.34 -23.62
C GLN A 268 13.32 5.41 -22.66
N PHE A 269 12.74 5.52 -21.45
CA PHE A 269 13.00 6.63 -20.53
C PHE A 269 13.44 6.20 -19.14
N VAL A 270 12.78 5.23 -18.50
CA VAL A 270 13.12 4.82 -17.12
C VAL A 270 14.51 4.20 -17.05
N GLU A 271 14.79 3.22 -17.91
CA GLU A 271 16.08 2.52 -17.90
C GLU A 271 17.26 3.43 -18.26
N ARG A 272 17.01 4.48 -19.06
CA ARG A 272 18.03 5.42 -19.53
C ARG A 272 18.23 6.64 -18.63
N ALA A 273 17.22 6.99 -17.84
CA ALA A 273 17.32 8.09 -16.88
C ALA A 273 18.33 7.80 -15.77
N GLY A 274 18.65 6.51 -15.55
CA GLY A 274 19.44 6.05 -14.43
C GLY A 274 18.66 6.20 -13.12
N THR A 275 19.01 5.40 -12.13
CA THR A 275 18.65 5.67 -10.74
C THR A 275 19.40 6.93 -10.31
N VAL A 276 18.83 8.11 -10.56
CA VAL A 276 19.39 9.36 -10.04
C VAL A 276 19.15 9.36 -8.54
N THR A 277 20.17 8.92 -7.79
CA THR A 277 20.07 8.68 -6.35
C THR A 277 20.14 9.94 -5.48
N ASN A 278 20.03 11.14 -6.04
CA ASN A 278 19.79 12.34 -5.24
C ASN A 278 19.22 13.51 -6.08
N PRO A 279 17.96 13.92 -5.88
CA PRO A 279 17.48 15.21 -6.35
C PRO A 279 18.27 16.32 -5.64
N SER A 280 18.88 17.22 -6.41
CA SER A 280 19.47 18.44 -5.85
C SER A 280 18.50 19.58 -6.09
N GLU A 281 18.14 20.34 -5.05
CA GLU A 281 17.20 21.45 -5.13
C GLU A 281 17.54 22.45 -6.25
N ALA A 282 18.83 22.69 -6.52
CA ALA A 282 19.29 23.55 -7.61
C ALA A 282 18.89 23.04 -9.01
N ARG A 283 18.89 21.71 -9.21
CA ARG A 283 18.44 21.06 -10.45
C ARG A 283 16.93 21.22 -10.61
N ASP A 284 16.17 20.90 -9.56
CA ASP A 284 14.71 21.01 -9.61
C ASP A 284 14.28 22.45 -9.89
N ARG A 285 14.93 23.41 -9.22
CA ARG A 285 14.70 24.84 -9.44
C ARG A 285 14.99 25.28 -10.87
N ALA A 286 16.07 24.78 -11.49
CA ALA A 286 16.38 25.07 -12.88
C ALA A 286 15.34 24.48 -13.84
N VAL A 287 14.87 23.26 -13.58
CA VAL A 287 13.82 22.61 -14.38
C VAL A 287 12.49 23.35 -14.28
N VAL A 288 12.05 23.65 -13.06
CA VAL A 288 10.81 24.41 -12.82
C VAL A 288 10.90 25.79 -13.41
N SER A 289 12.03 26.50 -13.24
CA SER A 289 12.22 27.80 -13.87
C SER A 289 12.13 27.70 -15.40
N ALA A 290 12.75 26.70 -16.02
CA ALA A 290 12.65 26.49 -17.46
C ALA A 290 11.21 26.21 -17.93
N LEU A 291 10.43 25.44 -17.16
CA LEU A 291 9.01 25.17 -17.46
C LEU A 291 8.13 26.42 -17.32
N LEU A 292 8.43 27.29 -16.35
CA LEU A 292 7.67 28.53 -16.10
C LEU A 292 8.11 29.70 -16.99
N ASP A 293 9.37 29.74 -17.40
CA ASP A 293 9.97 30.78 -18.23
C ASP A 293 9.79 30.57 -19.74
N ASP A 294 9.44 29.34 -20.17
CA ASP A 294 9.01 29.10 -21.53
C ASP A 294 7.75 29.94 -21.78
N GLY A 295 7.91 31.12 -22.38
CA GLY A 295 6.83 32.07 -22.64
C GLY A 295 5.71 31.51 -23.54
N LEU A 296 5.90 30.29 -24.03
CA LEU A 296 4.94 29.53 -24.82
C LEU A 296 4.41 28.29 -24.07
N ALA A 297 4.68 28.13 -22.77
CA ALA A 297 4.25 26.99 -21.97
C ALA A 297 2.73 26.75 -22.08
N LEU A 298 1.92 27.81 -22.09
CA LEU A 298 0.46 27.69 -22.26
C LEU A 298 0.02 27.50 -23.71
N GLU A 299 0.76 28.05 -24.68
CA GLU A 299 0.45 27.88 -26.10
C GLU A 299 0.85 26.51 -26.63
N HIS A 300 1.67 25.78 -25.88
CA HIS A 300 2.34 24.60 -26.38
C HIS A 300 2.20 23.34 -25.50
N TRP A 301 1.62 23.43 -24.32
CA TRP A 301 1.27 22.27 -23.48
C TRP A 301 -0.25 22.13 -23.42
N PRO A 302 -0.87 21.28 -24.26
CA PRO A 302 -2.29 20.97 -24.15
C PRO A 302 -2.65 20.24 -22.85
N ILE A 303 -1.71 19.56 -22.19
CA ILE A 303 -1.89 18.97 -20.86
C ILE A 303 -1.06 19.76 -19.84
N LEU A 304 -1.73 20.36 -18.85
CA LEU A 304 -1.12 21.37 -17.99
C LEU A 304 -0.56 20.83 -16.68
N ASP A 305 -0.64 19.52 -16.43
CA ASP A 305 -0.19 18.93 -15.16
C ASP A 305 1.27 19.22 -14.83
N PRO A 306 2.24 19.10 -15.77
CA PRO A 306 3.62 19.43 -15.46
C PRO A 306 3.78 20.92 -15.10
N ILE A 307 3.00 21.80 -15.72
CA ILE A 307 3.02 23.24 -15.42
C ILE A 307 2.40 23.49 -14.03
N ARG A 308 1.24 22.86 -13.74
CA ARG A 308 0.57 22.94 -12.44
C ARG A 308 1.49 22.50 -11.31
N LEU A 309 2.12 21.33 -11.43
CA LEU A 309 3.04 20.80 -10.44
C LEU A 309 4.28 21.69 -10.28
N ALA A 310 4.76 22.32 -11.36
CA ALA A 310 5.88 23.26 -11.30
C ALA A 310 5.50 24.54 -10.54
N ILE A 311 4.29 25.07 -10.75
CA ILE A 311 3.72 26.20 -9.99
C ILE A 311 3.63 25.86 -8.50
N GLU A 312 3.05 24.71 -8.16
CA GLU A 312 2.87 24.24 -6.78
C GLU A 312 4.23 24.05 -6.09
N THR A 313 5.19 23.39 -6.77
CA THR A 313 6.55 23.19 -6.26
C THR A 313 7.24 24.52 -5.96
N ALA A 314 7.12 25.51 -6.86
CA ALA A 314 7.74 26.81 -6.69
C ALA A 314 7.21 27.57 -5.47
N GLY A 315 5.90 27.50 -5.23
CA GLY A 315 5.24 28.08 -4.07
C GLY A 315 5.62 27.38 -2.76
N ASP A 316 5.55 26.05 -2.73
CA ASP A 316 5.84 25.25 -1.54
C ASP A 316 7.30 25.41 -1.08
N ARG A 317 8.22 25.44 -2.04
CA ARG A 317 9.66 25.66 -1.84
C ARG A 317 10.03 27.13 -1.67
N THR A 318 9.07 28.05 -1.82
CA THR A 318 9.26 29.48 -1.63
C THR A 318 10.37 30.08 -2.52
N TRP A 319 10.48 29.60 -3.76
CA TRP A 319 11.48 30.05 -4.72
C TRP A 319 11.13 31.43 -5.28
N LYS A 320 11.50 32.49 -4.56
CA LYS A 320 11.14 33.90 -4.88
C LYS A 320 11.51 34.35 -6.29
N ASP A 321 12.54 33.77 -6.89
CA ASP A 321 12.94 34.06 -8.27
C ASP A 321 11.96 33.53 -9.33
N SER A 322 11.04 32.63 -8.97
CA SER A 322 9.95 32.17 -9.83
C SER A 322 8.79 33.16 -9.92
N GLU A 323 8.68 34.11 -8.98
CA GLU A 323 7.56 35.06 -8.90
C GLU A 323 7.35 35.87 -10.20
N PRO A 324 8.39 36.37 -10.91
CA PRO A 324 8.20 37.04 -12.19
C PRO A 324 7.62 36.12 -13.27
N ALA A 325 7.99 34.84 -13.28
CA ALA A 325 7.49 33.85 -14.23
C ALA A 325 6.02 33.52 -13.97
N LEU A 326 5.66 33.26 -12.70
CA LEU A 326 4.27 33.04 -12.28
C LEU A 326 3.38 34.26 -12.58
N ASN A 327 3.88 35.47 -12.35
CA ASN A 327 3.16 36.71 -12.68
C ASN A 327 3.05 36.98 -14.20
N ARG A 328 3.94 36.44 -15.03
CA ARG A 328 3.74 36.44 -16.48
C ARG A 328 2.69 35.42 -16.87
N LEU A 329 2.77 34.21 -16.31
CA LEU A 329 1.84 33.12 -16.58
C LEU A 329 0.39 33.52 -16.26
N ILE A 330 0.13 34.12 -15.09
CA ILE A 330 -1.22 34.56 -14.72
C ILE A 330 -1.79 35.61 -15.68
N LYS A 331 -0.93 36.45 -16.29
CA LYS A 331 -1.35 37.49 -17.27
C LYS A 331 -1.61 36.92 -18.66
N THR A 332 -1.05 35.76 -18.98
CA THR A 332 -1.24 35.10 -20.28
C THR A 332 -2.41 34.10 -20.26
N LEU A 333 -2.92 33.74 -19.07
CA LEU A 333 -4.12 32.93 -18.96
C LEU A 333 -5.36 33.71 -19.39
N SER A 334 -6.05 33.21 -20.41
CA SER A 334 -7.40 33.67 -20.75
C SER A 334 -8.32 33.61 -19.54
N ASP A 335 -9.25 34.57 -19.44
CA ASP A 335 -10.37 34.45 -18.51
C ASP A 335 -11.19 33.22 -18.84
N PRO A 336 -11.61 32.43 -17.82
CA PRO A 336 -12.59 31.39 -18.04
C PRO A 336 -13.84 32.00 -18.68
N PRO A 337 -14.62 31.23 -19.44
CA PRO A 337 -15.89 31.72 -19.96
C PRO A 337 -16.70 32.39 -18.85
N ASP A 338 -17.35 33.52 -19.16
CA ASP A 338 -18.27 34.20 -18.24
C ASP A 338 -19.25 33.15 -17.69
N ASP A 339 -19.41 33.08 -16.36
CA ASP A 339 -20.20 32.08 -15.60
C ASP A 339 -19.59 30.68 -15.34
N PHE A 340 -18.46 30.31 -15.98
CA PHE A 340 -17.88 28.97 -15.85
C PHE A 340 -17.51 28.62 -14.41
N GLU A 341 -16.77 29.50 -13.71
CA GLU A 341 -16.34 29.23 -12.33
C GLU A 341 -17.51 29.13 -11.36
N GLU A 342 -18.52 29.99 -11.52
CA GLU A 342 -19.73 29.98 -10.69
C GLU A 342 -20.52 28.68 -10.91
N THR A 343 -20.70 28.30 -12.17
CA THR A 343 -21.40 27.09 -12.56
C THR A 343 -20.67 25.83 -12.13
N TYR A 344 -19.35 25.78 -12.32
CA TYR A 344 -18.50 24.65 -11.90
C TYR A 344 -18.49 24.50 -10.37
N ARG A 345 -18.26 25.58 -9.61
CA ARG A 345 -18.29 25.55 -8.14
C ARG A 345 -19.65 25.10 -7.61
N LYS A 346 -20.73 25.60 -8.20
CA LYS A 346 -22.10 25.21 -7.84
C LYS A 346 -22.32 23.70 -8.01
N TRP A 347 -22.01 23.16 -9.18
CA TRP A 347 -22.24 21.74 -9.46
C TRP A 347 -21.28 20.83 -8.71
N LYS A 348 -20.02 21.26 -8.50
CA LYS A 348 -19.05 20.52 -7.69
C LYS A 348 -19.47 20.45 -6.23
N ALA A 349 -19.89 21.56 -5.64
CA ALA A 349 -20.41 21.59 -4.27
C ALA A 349 -21.65 20.69 -4.11
N GLN A 350 -22.58 20.73 -5.06
CA GLN A 350 -23.76 19.85 -5.06
C GLN A 350 -23.38 18.37 -5.22
N TRP A 351 -22.37 18.07 -6.03
CA TRP A 351 -21.84 16.73 -6.16
C TRP A 351 -21.19 16.26 -4.84
N GLU A 352 -20.32 17.06 -4.23
CA GLU A 352 -19.69 16.76 -2.94
C GLU A 352 -20.72 16.60 -1.81
N GLU A 353 -21.72 17.48 -1.72
CA GLU A 353 -22.83 17.37 -0.76
C GLU A 353 -23.62 16.07 -0.96
N SER A 354 -23.85 15.66 -2.22
CA SER A 354 -24.51 14.39 -2.52
C SER A 354 -23.69 13.18 -2.07
N GLN A 355 -22.35 13.25 -2.15
CA GLN A 355 -21.45 12.21 -1.63
C GLN A 355 -21.47 12.15 -0.09
N HIS A 356 -21.52 13.30 0.59
CA HIS A 356 -21.54 13.37 2.06
C HIS A 356 -22.88 12.96 2.69
N SER A 357 -23.98 12.97 1.94
CA SER A 357 -25.32 12.63 2.44
C SER A 357 -25.52 11.16 2.83
N GLY A 358 -24.53 10.28 2.65
CA GLY A 358 -24.49 8.93 3.24
C GLY A 358 -25.51 7.92 2.73
N THR A 359 -26.35 8.27 1.74
CA THR A 359 -27.48 7.43 1.30
C THR A 359 -27.30 6.61 0.01
N GLN A 360 -26.13 6.52 -0.61
CA GLN A 360 -25.99 5.77 -1.89
C GLN A 360 -24.89 4.72 -1.91
N LEU A 361 -25.32 3.45 -1.80
CA LEU A 361 -24.59 2.23 -2.17
C LEU A 361 -24.61 1.94 -3.70
N SER A 362 -25.08 2.87 -4.53
CA SER A 362 -25.09 2.70 -5.99
C SER A 362 -23.92 3.45 -6.64
N PHE A 363 -22.93 2.69 -7.14
CA PHE A 363 -21.71 3.17 -7.82
C PHE A 363 -21.95 3.86 -9.19
N GLU A 364 -23.20 4.10 -9.59
CA GLU A 364 -23.46 4.87 -10.79
C GLU A 364 -23.59 6.36 -10.47
N PRO A 365 -22.79 7.25 -11.11
CA PRO A 365 -22.95 8.69 -11.02
C PRO A 365 -24.23 9.10 -11.78
N SER A 366 -25.40 8.73 -11.24
CA SER A 366 -26.71 8.93 -11.88
C SER A 366 -27.34 10.29 -11.53
N GLY A 367 -26.70 11.07 -10.67
CA GLY A 367 -27.16 12.40 -10.25
C GLY A 367 -27.11 13.46 -11.36
N GLU A 368 -28.07 14.38 -11.33
CA GLU A 368 -28.12 15.57 -12.19
C GLU A 368 -26.81 16.38 -12.10
N ALA A 369 -26.24 16.49 -10.90
CA ALA A 369 -24.96 17.16 -10.67
C ALA A 369 -23.80 16.53 -11.43
N ALA A 370 -23.67 15.19 -11.45
CA ALA A 370 -22.59 14.52 -12.18
C ALA A 370 -22.73 14.69 -13.71
N ARG A 371 -23.97 14.65 -14.23
CA ARG A 371 -24.26 14.91 -15.65
C ARG A 371 -23.99 16.37 -16.05
N ALA A 372 -24.25 17.31 -15.15
CA ALA A 372 -23.95 18.73 -15.36
C ALA A 372 -22.45 19.03 -15.20
N LEU A 373 -21.74 18.31 -14.33
CA LEU A 373 -20.31 18.46 -14.08
C LEU A 373 -19.46 17.93 -15.25
N ALA A 374 -19.81 16.78 -15.82
CA ALA A 374 -19.05 16.13 -16.90
C ALA A 374 -18.69 17.05 -18.09
N PRO A 375 -19.61 17.83 -18.70
CA PRO A 375 -19.25 18.76 -19.77
C PRO A 375 -18.36 19.91 -19.26
N LEU A 376 -18.54 20.36 -18.01
CA LEU A 376 -17.71 21.41 -17.41
C LEU A 376 -16.31 20.90 -17.07
N GLU A 377 -16.15 19.64 -16.68
CA GLU A 377 -14.85 19.00 -16.50
C GLU A 377 -14.13 18.83 -17.84
N ALA A 378 -14.85 18.43 -18.89
CA ALA A 378 -14.30 18.38 -20.24
C ALA A 378 -13.88 19.77 -20.75
N GLU A 379 -14.61 20.82 -20.40
CA GLU A 379 -14.28 22.21 -20.72
C GLU A 379 -13.12 22.75 -19.85
N ALA A 380 -13.09 22.41 -18.56
CA ALA A 380 -11.97 22.70 -17.65
C ALA A 380 -10.67 22.10 -18.18
N LEU A 381 -10.71 20.86 -18.68
CA LEU A 381 -9.57 20.13 -19.22
C LEU A 381 -8.93 20.81 -20.44
N ILE A 382 -9.63 21.70 -21.13
CA ILE A 382 -9.09 22.42 -22.29
C ILE A 382 -8.87 23.92 -22.03
N HIS A 383 -9.23 24.44 -20.84
CA HIS A 383 -9.09 25.85 -20.51
C HIS A 383 -7.97 26.07 -19.47
N PRO A 384 -6.79 26.57 -19.88
CA PRO A 384 -5.66 26.71 -18.98
C PRO A 384 -5.91 27.60 -17.77
N GLY A 385 -6.73 28.66 -17.96
CA GLY A 385 -7.14 29.54 -16.89
C GLY A 385 -7.83 28.80 -15.75
N VAL A 386 -8.67 27.81 -16.07
CA VAL A 386 -9.41 27.04 -15.06
C VAL A 386 -8.48 26.12 -14.28
N GLN A 387 -7.55 25.43 -14.97
CA GLN A 387 -6.68 24.43 -14.35
C GLN A 387 -5.58 25.02 -13.47
N LEU A 388 -5.10 26.22 -13.80
CA LEU A 388 -3.88 26.77 -13.19
C LEU A 388 -4.12 27.93 -12.23
N ARG A 389 -5.30 28.60 -12.27
CA ARG A 389 -5.54 29.83 -11.49
C ARG A 389 -5.43 29.62 -9.99
N GLU A 390 -6.03 28.56 -9.45
CA GLU A 390 -5.98 28.27 -8.01
C GLU A 390 -4.55 28.00 -7.55
N SER A 391 -3.84 27.07 -8.21
CA SER A 391 -2.43 26.77 -7.91
C SER A 391 -1.55 28.02 -8.03
N LEU A 392 -1.78 28.87 -9.05
CA LEU A 392 -1.06 30.15 -9.20
C LEU A 392 -1.34 31.13 -8.06
N ALA A 393 -2.60 31.31 -7.69
CA ALA A 393 -3.00 32.21 -6.61
C ALA A 393 -2.41 31.77 -5.27
N VAL A 394 -2.48 30.47 -4.96
CA VAL A 394 -1.88 29.89 -3.76
C VAL A 394 -0.37 30.08 -3.78
N SER A 395 0.34 29.67 -4.84
CA SER A 395 1.80 29.78 -4.92
C SER A 395 2.31 31.22 -4.85
N LEU A 396 1.65 32.16 -5.52
CA LEU A 396 2.00 33.59 -5.42
C LEU A 396 1.81 34.12 -4.00
N ARG A 397 0.72 33.73 -3.32
CA ARG A 397 0.52 34.10 -1.91
C ARG A 397 1.58 33.47 -1.02
N GLN A 398 1.91 32.18 -1.20
CA GLN A 398 3.00 31.49 -0.50
C GLN A 398 4.31 32.28 -0.62
N LEU A 399 4.71 32.65 -1.84
CA LEU A 399 5.93 33.45 -2.08
C LEU A 399 5.90 34.80 -1.38
N SER A 400 4.74 35.48 -1.37
CA SER A 400 4.58 36.80 -0.76
C SER A 400 4.62 36.78 0.77
N VAL A 401 4.19 35.68 1.41
CA VAL A 401 4.08 35.59 2.88
C VAL A 401 5.16 34.72 3.53
N ALA A 402 5.94 33.94 2.76
CA ALA A 402 6.90 32.97 3.29
C ALA A 402 7.90 33.51 4.31
N GLY A 403 8.22 34.80 4.26
CA GLY A 403 9.11 35.48 5.20
C GLY A 403 8.42 36.39 6.21
N ASP A 404 7.08 36.42 6.23
CA ASP A 404 6.27 37.31 7.08
C ASP A 404 5.42 36.47 8.04
N ARG A 405 5.90 36.38 9.28
CA ARG A 405 5.26 35.58 10.32
C ARG A 405 3.83 36.03 10.64
N GLU A 406 3.56 37.33 10.64
CA GLU A 406 2.22 37.85 10.97
C GLU A 406 1.21 37.45 9.90
N ARG A 407 1.61 37.58 8.62
CA ARG A 407 0.78 37.15 7.50
C ARG A 407 0.60 35.64 7.42
N LEU A 408 1.62 34.86 7.79
CA LEU A 408 1.50 33.40 7.90
C LEU A 408 0.50 33.00 8.99
N LEU A 409 0.54 33.66 10.15
CA LEU A 409 -0.43 33.43 11.23
C LEU A 409 -1.85 33.81 10.80
N GLU A 410 -2.03 34.97 10.18
CA GLU A 410 -3.31 35.42 9.64
C GLU A 410 -3.87 34.39 8.65
N TRP A 411 -3.07 33.94 7.68
CA TRP A 411 -3.51 32.94 6.70
C TRP A 411 -3.83 31.60 7.36
N SER A 412 -3.00 31.13 8.29
CA SER A 412 -3.25 29.86 9.00
C SER A 412 -4.54 29.83 9.82
N SER A 413 -5.10 31.01 10.14
CA SER A 413 -6.35 31.14 10.90
C SER A 413 -7.61 31.13 10.04
N GLN A 414 -7.48 31.13 8.71
CA GLN A 414 -8.62 31.14 7.79
C GLN A 414 -9.06 29.70 7.47
N GLU A 415 -10.20 29.29 8.04
CA GLU A 415 -10.75 27.95 7.85
C GLU A 415 -11.10 27.69 6.38
N ASN A 416 -10.76 26.50 5.88
CA ASN A 416 -11.01 26.05 4.50
C ASN A 416 -10.34 26.90 3.40
N GLU A 417 -9.42 27.80 3.75
CA GLU A 417 -8.69 28.56 2.74
C GLU A 417 -7.54 27.72 2.14
N PRO A 418 -7.45 27.58 0.80
CA PRO A 418 -6.32 26.91 0.16
C PRO A 418 -4.98 27.49 0.63
N GLY A 419 -4.07 26.63 1.10
CA GLY A 419 -2.75 27.01 1.60
C GLY A 419 -2.67 27.35 3.10
N ALA A 420 -3.78 27.39 3.86
CA ALA A 420 -3.76 27.67 5.30
C ALA A 420 -2.90 26.65 6.10
N ALA A 421 -3.00 25.36 5.76
CA ALA A 421 -2.18 24.30 6.37
C ALA A 421 -0.67 24.47 6.09
N TRP A 422 -0.32 24.88 4.85
CA TRP A 422 1.06 25.22 4.49
C TRP A 422 1.57 26.40 5.33
N ALA A 423 0.74 27.44 5.52
CA ALA A 423 1.10 28.62 6.29
C ALA A 423 1.37 28.27 7.75
N LEU A 424 0.48 27.48 8.38
CA LEU A 424 0.65 26.97 9.74
C LEU A 424 1.99 26.24 9.90
N LYS A 425 2.34 25.39 8.93
CA LYS A 425 3.60 24.65 8.94
C LYS A 425 4.82 25.58 8.87
N LYS A 426 4.79 26.62 8.02
CA LYS A 426 5.90 27.57 7.88
C LYS A 426 6.09 28.45 9.12
N VAL A 427 5.07 28.58 9.98
CA VAL A 427 5.22 29.24 11.30
C VAL A 427 6.06 28.39 12.26
N SER A 428 5.98 27.05 12.20
CA SER A 428 6.61 26.13 13.16
C SER A 428 8.14 26.27 13.31
N PRO A 429 8.95 26.41 12.22
CA PRO A 429 10.40 26.62 12.32
C PRO A 429 10.83 27.92 13.00
N PHE A 430 10.00 28.97 13.00
CA PHE A 430 10.33 30.23 13.68
C PHE A 430 10.38 30.08 15.20
N ASP A 431 9.77 29.02 15.76
CA ASP A 431 9.67 28.80 17.20
C ASP A 431 10.87 27.99 17.78
N SER A 432 11.79 27.46 16.94
CA SER A 432 12.94 26.63 17.38
C SER A 432 14.26 27.40 17.60
N LEU A 433 14.36 28.67 17.18
CA LEU A 433 15.59 29.48 17.19
C LEU A 433 15.79 30.35 18.45
N GLY A 434 15.49 29.83 19.64
CA GLY A 434 16.07 30.31 20.92
C GLY A 434 15.61 31.67 21.48
N GLU A 435 15.03 32.55 20.68
CA GLU A 435 14.29 33.72 21.18
C GLU A 435 12.81 33.36 21.20
N ARG A 436 12.30 32.90 22.35
CA ARG A 436 10.85 32.83 22.58
C ARG A 436 10.38 34.24 22.97
N PRO A 437 9.81 35.07 22.08
CA PRO A 437 8.79 35.99 22.56
C PRO A 437 7.66 35.11 23.09
N GLN A 438 7.05 35.54 24.19
CA GLN A 438 5.83 34.95 24.70
C GLN A 438 4.86 34.76 23.52
N PHE A 439 4.71 33.52 23.06
CA PHE A 439 3.48 33.12 22.40
C PHE A 439 2.42 33.44 23.44
N GLN A 440 1.68 34.53 23.26
CA GLN A 440 0.63 34.95 24.18
C GLN A 440 -0.66 34.26 23.72
N PRO A 441 -1.01 33.08 24.26
CA PRO A 441 -2.34 32.51 24.05
C PRO A 441 -3.45 33.38 24.63
N ALA A 442 -3.14 34.55 25.21
CA ALA A 442 -4.12 35.56 25.57
C ALA A 442 -4.78 36.24 24.36
N LYS A 443 -4.21 36.10 23.14
CA LYS A 443 -4.80 36.67 21.90
C LYS A 443 -5.23 35.63 20.86
N LEU A 444 -4.77 34.37 20.98
CA LEU A 444 -5.56 33.28 20.42
C LEU A 444 -6.78 33.22 21.32
N ASP A 445 -7.96 33.52 20.80
CA ASP A 445 -9.17 33.23 21.54
C ASP A 445 -9.23 31.70 21.68
N LEU A 446 -8.68 31.18 22.79
CA LEU A 446 -8.64 29.74 23.07
C LEU A 446 -10.04 29.15 23.17
N THR A 447 -11.09 29.98 23.22
CA THR A 447 -12.48 29.52 23.07
C THR A 447 -12.81 29.02 21.66
N LEU A 448 -12.02 29.38 20.63
CA LEU A 448 -12.22 28.99 19.22
C LEU A 448 -11.34 27.81 18.79
N ALA A 449 -10.34 27.44 19.59
CA ALA A 449 -9.38 26.36 19.34
C ALA A 449 -9.56 25.14 20.26
N ASP A 450 -10.66 25.13 21.03
CA ASP A 450 -10.88 24.24 22.18
C ASP A 450 -11.01 22.74 21.83
N ASP A 451 -11.12 22.39 20.55
CA ASP A 451 -11.42 21.03 20.09
C ASP A 451 -10.25 20.33 19.36
N ASP A 452 -9.09 20.98 19.21
CA ASP A 452 -7.94 20.38 18.50
C ASP A 452 -6.96 19.66 19.46
N PRO A 453 -6.81 18.32 19.38
CA PRO A 453 -5.86 17.54 20.19
C PRO A 453 -4.41 18.01 20.07
N TRP A 454 -4.01 18.59 18.94
CA TRP A 454 -2.67 19.13 18.72
C TRP A 454 -2.43 20.39 19.54
N ILE A 455 -3.38 21.34 19.52
CA ILE A 455 -3.29 22.60 20.29
C ILE A 455 -3.25 22.29 21.79
N PHE A 456 -4.06 21.33 22.22
CA PHE A 456 -4.06 20.87 23.60
C PHE A 456 -2.76 20.12 23.96
N GLY A 457 -2.22 19.35 23.01
CA GLY A 457 -0.91 18.73 23.10
C GLY A 457 0.21 19.76 23.32
N GLU A 458 0.17 20.90 22.65
CA GLU A 458 1.11 22.01 22.85
C GLU A 458 0.92 22.72 24.20
N LEU A 459 -0.33 22.91 24.66
CA LEU A 459 -0.61 23.43 26.00
C LEU A 459 0.02 22.53 27.07
N ALA A 460 -0.17 21.22 26.97
CA ALA A 460 0.44 20.28 27.90
C ALA A 460 1.98 20.29 27.83
N LYS A 461 2.63 20.72 26.71
CA LYS A 461 4.11 20.84 26.63
C LYS A 461 4.60 21.99 27.47
N ARG A 462 3.81 23.06 27.51
CA ARG A 462 4.18 24.35 28.09
C ARG A 462 3.76 24.46 29.54
N ASP A 463 2.59 23.94 29.89
CA ASP A 463 1.97 24.08 31.21
C ASP A 463 1.04 22.88 31.49
N LEU A 464 1.64 21.77 31.93
CA LEU A 464 0.94 20.52 32.24
C LEU A 464 -0.14 20.74 33.31
N GLY A 465 0.12 21.59 34.32
CA GLY A 465 -0.85 21.89 35.38
C GLY A 465 -2.12 22.57 34.84
N LYS A 466 -1.97 23.55 33.95
CA LYS A 466 -3.13 24.15 33.26
C LYS A 466 -3.82 23.19 32.32
N ALA A 467 -3.08 22.35 31.59
CA ALA A 467 -3.68 21.33 30.73
C ALA A 467 -4.54 20.36 31.54
N ILE A 468 -4.06 19.85 32.68
CA ILE A 468 -4.83 18.97 33.58
C ILE A 468 -6.06 19.69 34.13
N ALA A 469 -5.90 20.92 34.63
CA ALA A 469 -7.02 21.70 35.16
C ALA A 469 -8.09 21.92 34.08
N ARG A 470 -7.69 22.24 32.84
CA ARG A 470 -8.59 22.40 31.69
C ARG A 470 -9.23 21.08 31.28
N TRP A 471 -8.46 20.00 31.22
CA TRP A 471 -8.95 18.66 30.92
C TRP A 471 -10.08 18.24 31.85
N ARG A 472 -9.92 18.48 33.16
CA ARG A 472 -10.96 18.21 34.17
C ARG A 472 -12.24 19.04 33.97
N THR A 473 -12.19 20.16 33.26
CA THR A 473 -13.39 20.96 32.95
C THR A 473 -14.18 20.46 31.74
N PHE A 474 -13.59 19.64 30.86
CA PHE A 474 -14.29 19.13 29.70
C PHE A 474 -15.34 18.07 30.07
N PRO A 475 -16.42 17.93 29.27
CA PRO A 475 -17.32 16.77 29.32
C PRO A 475 -16.56 15.45 29.17
N ALA A 476 -17.08 14.37 29.74
CA ALA A 476 -16.42 13.07 29.74
C ALA A 476 -16.07 12.59 28.32
N GLU A 477 -16.95 12.86 27.37
CA GLU A 477 -16.78 12.50 25.96
C GLU A 477 -15.56 13.18 25.32
N ARG A 478 -15.27 14.43 25.74
CA ARG A 478 -14.15 15.23 25.22
C ARG A 478 -12.84 15.00 25.94
N ARG A 479 -12.88 14.56 27.21
CA ARG A 479 -11.68 14.25 27.98
C ARG A 479 -10.82 13.19 27.32
N HIS A 480 -11.45 12.20 26.70
CA HIS A 480 -10.73 11.09 26.08
C HIS A 480 -9.86 11.55 24.90
N ALA A 481 -10.39 12.46 24.05
CA ALA A 481 -9.69 13.10 22.92
C ALA A 481 -8.35 13.74 23.30
N LEU A 482 -8.21 14.15 24.56
CA LEU A 482 -7.13 14.99 25.06
C LEU A 482 -6.25 14.28 26.11
N LEU A 483 -6.59 13.04 26.44
CA LEU A 483 -6.00 12.28 27.55
C LEU A 483 -4.55 11.89 27.27
N ILE A 484 -4.28 11.31 26.10
CA ILE A 484 -2.96 10.76 25.78
C ILE A 484 -1.85 11.83 25.76
N PRO A 485 -2.03 13.01 25.13
CA PRO A 485 -1.01 14.06 25.16
C PRO A 485 -0.67 14.58 26.57
N ILE A 486 -1.60 14.50 27.52
CA ILE A 486 -1.33 14.80 28.93
C ILE A 486 -0.53 13.65 29.55
N TYR A 487 -1.02 12.42 29.41
CA TYR A 487 -0.45 11.24 30.05
C TYR A 487 1.03 11.05 29.71
N ASP A 488 1.41 11.24 28.45
CA ASP A 488 2.80 11.11 27.99
C ASP A 488 3.79 12.05 28.71
N ARG A 489 3.29 13.10 29.38
CA ARG A 489 4.13 14.11 30.05
C ARG A 489 4.10 14.04 31.57
N LEU A 490 3.22 13.22 32.12
CA LEU A 490 3.22 12.93 33.54
C LEU A 490 4.52 12.22 33.91
N SER A 491 5.02 12.45 35.13
CA SER A 491 6.11 11.65 35.68
C SER A 491 5.69 10.17 35.81
N PRO A 492 6.63 9.21 35.82
CA PRO A 492 6.29 7.79 35.97
C PRO A 492 5.47 7.47 37.23
N GLU A 493 5.60 8.27 38.30
CA GLU A 493 4.80 8.15 39.53
C GLU A 493 3.36 8.65 39.29
N GLU A 494 3.19 9.81 38.67
CA GLU A 494 1.87 10.37 38.33
C GLU A 494 1.13 9.49 37.31
N GLN A 495 1.82 8.94 36.32
CA GLN A 495 1.25 7.97 35.36
C GLN A 495 0.63 6.76 36.06
N ARG A 496 1.14 6.37 37.23
CA ARG A 496 0.63 5.25 38.03
C ARG A 496 -0.53 5.65 38.94
N ALA A 497 -0.90 6.92 39.01
CA ALA A 497 -2.00 7.35 39.86
C ALA A 497 -3.33 6.76 39.35
N PRO A 498 -4.20 6.23 40.23
CA PRO A 498 -5.45 5.57 39.84
C PRO A 498 -6.37 6.42 38.95
N GLU A 499 -6.36 7.74 39.11
CA GLU A 499 -7.19 8.64 38.29
C GLU A 499 -6.86 8.55 36.79
N TRP A 500 -5.58 8.41 36.44
CA TRP A 500 -5.13 8.33 35.04
C TRP A 500 -5.36 6.95 34.45
N ILE A 501 -5.12 5.91 35.25
CA ILE A 501 -5.39 4.52 34.85
C ILE A 501 -6.89 4.33 34.59
N ASN A 502 -7.76 4.81 35.48
CA ASN A 502 -9.21 4.76 35.28
C ASN A 502 -9.64 5.54 34.04
N ALA A 503 -9.07 6.73 33.78
CA ALA A 503 -9.38 7.50 32.58
C ALA A 503 -8.98 6.77 31.28
N LEU A 504 -7.84 6.06 31.28
CA LEU A 504 -7.41 5.25 30.15
C LEU A 504 -8.31 4.02 29.97
N ILE A 505 -8.71 3.36 31.07
CA ILE A 505 -9.66 2.25 31.06
C ILE A 505 -11.01 2.68 30.48
N ASP A 506 -11.52 3.86 30.88
CA ASP A 506 -12.77 4.42 30.37
C ASP A 506 -12.70 4.73 28.87
N LEU A 507 -11.56 5.25 28.41
CA LEU A 507 -11.29 5.46 26.97
C LEU A 507 -11.29 4.13 26.19
N VAL A 508 -10.73 3.05 26.75
CA VAL A 508 -10.74 1.72 26.10
C VAL A 508 -12.14 1.08 26.11
N ARG A 509 -12.93 1.26 27.18
CA ARG A 509 -14.28 0.69 27.31
C ARG A 509 -15.30 1.27 26.34
N ASN A 510 -15.05 2.47 25.83
CA ASN A 510 -16.00 3.17 24.98
C ASN A 510 -15.43 3.34 23.56
N PRO A 511 -15.68 2.37 22.68
CA PRO A 511 -15.19 2.40 21.30
C PRO A 511 -15.95 3.39 20.40
N LEU A 512 -16.78 4.28 20.95
CA LEU A 512 -17.29 5.44 20.22
C LEU A 512 -16.25 6.58 20.17
N PHE A 513 -15.16 6.49 20.94
CA PHE A 513 -14.04 7.43 20.86
C PHE A 513 -13.09 7.11 19.71
N ALA A 514 -12.28 8.09 19.31
CA ALA A 514 -11.29 7.98 18.23
C ALA A 514 -10.43 6.71 18.41
N GLU A 515 -10.57 5.75 17.49
CA GLU A 515 -10.01 4.40 17.60
C GLU A 515 -8.49 4.39 17.84
N SER A 516 -7.75 5.32 17.21
CA SER A 516 -6.30 5.51 17.43
C SER A 516 -5.94 5.81 18.87
N GLN A 517 -6.75 6.61 19.55
CA GLN A 517 -6.47 6.99 20.93
C GLN A 517 -6.73 5.85 21.89
N ALA A 518 -7.80 5.09 21.67
CA ALA A 518 -8.05 3.87 22.41
C ALA A 518 -6.92 2.85 22.17
N ALA A 519 -6.45 2.68 20.93
CA ALA A 519 -5.35 1.76 20.61
C ALA A 519 -4.05 2.20 21.28
N ARG A 520 -3.81 3.52 21.37
CA ARG A 520 -2.68 4.08 22.11
C ARG A 520 -2.83 3.93 23.61
N ALA A 521 -4.03 4.10 24.17
CA ALA A 521 -4.32 3.85 25.57
C ALA A 521 -4.05 2.39 25.96
N ILE A 522 -4.42 1.43 25.10
CA ILE A 522 -4.11 0.02 25.30
C ILE A 522 -2.60 -0.21 25.40
N ARG A 523 -1.81 0.34 24.48
CA ARG A 523 -0.33 0.23 24.51
C ARG A 523 0.30 0.84 25.76
N VAL A 524 -0.33 1.87 26.32
CA VAL A 524 0.09 2.47 27.60
C VAL A 524 -0.28 1.57 28.77
N LEU A 525 -1.50 1.03 28.81
CA LEU A 525 -2.00 0.16 29.87
C LEU A 525 -1.34 -1.23 29.86
N VAL A 526 -0.94 -1.70 28.67
CA VAL A 526 -0.37 -3.03 28.45
C VAL A 526 0.84 -2.89 27.52
N PRO A 527 1.97 -2.36 28.03
CA PRO A 527 3.19 -2.27 27.24
C PRO A 527 3.74 -3.68 26.96
N ASP A 528 4.41 -3.85 25.82
CA ASP A 528 4.83 -5.18 25.35
C ASP A 528 5.88 -5.83 26.26
N GLU A 529 6.80 -5.02 26.80
CA GLU A 529 7.90 -5.48 27.66
C GLU A 529 7.42 -5.78 29.09
N GLU A 530 6.40 -5.05 29.56
CA GLU A 530 5.83 -5.17 30.91
C GLU A 530 4.30 -5.24 30.88
N PRO A 531 3.68 -6.27 30.29
CA PRO A 531 2.22 -6.30 30.07
C PRO A 531 1.41 -6.35 31.37
N THR A 532 2.08 -6.64 32.49
CA THR A 532 1.51 -6.67 33.84
C THR A 532 1.94 -5.47 34.70
N ARG A 533 2.55 -4.42 34.10
CA ARG A 533 2.95 -3.17 34.77
C ARG A 533 1.82 -2.60 35.63
N PHE A 534 0.59 -2.70 35.14
CA PHE A 534 -0.62 -2.38 35.88
C PHE A 534 -1.40 -3.67 36.15
N SER A 535 -1.56 -4.03 37.42
CA SER A 535 -2.21 -5.29 37.84
C SER A 535 -3.72 -5.17 38.02
N ASP A 536 -4.33 -4.05 37.64
CA ASP A 536 -5.76 -3.80 37.84
C ASP A 536 -6.61 -4.72 36.93
N PRO A 537 -7.49 -5.58 37.50
CA PRO A 537 -8.36 -6.45 36.71
C PRO A 537 -9.33 -5.69 35.80
N ALA A 538 -9.66 -4.43 36.10
CA ALA A 538 -10.53 -3.61 35.26
C ALA A 538 -9.94 -3.35 33.87
N ILE A 539 -8.61 -3.46 33.71
CA ILE A 539 -7.94 -3.41 32.40
C ILE A 539 -8.36 -4.62 31.56
N ASP A 540 -8.32 -5.83 32.12
CA ASP A 540 -8.69 -7.05 31.40
C ASP A 540 -10.18 -7.02 31.00
N GLU A 541 -11.05 -6.58 31.90
CA GLU A 541 -12.47 -6.36 31.61
C GLU A 541 -12.70 -5.35 30.48
N ALA A 542 -11.93 -4.25 30.46
CA ALA A 542 -12.02 -3.23 29.42
C ALA A 542 -11.57 -3.74 28.06
N LEU A 543 -10.49 -4.51 28.00
CA LEU A 543 -9.99 -5.11 26.76
C LEU A 543 -11.01 -6.11 26.20
N VAL A 544 -11.58 -6.97 27.04
CA VAL A 544 -12.63 -7.92 26.64
C VAL A 544 -13.86 -7.19 26.11
N ALA A 545 -14.33 -6.15 26.83
CA ALA A 545 -15.46 -5.33 26.39
C ALA A 545 -15.18 -4.64 25.05
N CYS A 546 -13.96 -4.11 24.86
CA CYS A 546 -13.53 -3.49 23.61
C CYS A 546 -13.60 -4.50 22.44
N VAL A 547 -13.03 -5.70 22.59
CA VAL A 547 -13.07 -6.75 21.57
C VAL A 547 -14.51 -7.16 21.25
N GLU A 548 -15.36 -7.39 22.25
CA GLU A 548 -16.75 -7.81 22.02
C GLU A 548 -17.57 -6.76 21.25
N VAL A 549 -17.39 -5.48 21.55
CA VAL A 549 -18.06 -4.42 20.78
C VAL A 549 -17.53 -4.39 19.34
N LEU A 550 -16.21 -4.42 19.15
CA LEU A 550 -15.60 -4.36 17.82
C LEU A 550 -15.91 -5.58 16.96
N LYS A 551 -16.11 -6.75 17.57
CA LYS A 551 -16.51 -8.01 16.92
C LYS A 551 -17.90 -7.94 16.26
N THR A 552 -18.72 -6.96 16.61
CA THR A 552 -20.06 -6.75 16.03
C THR A 552 -20.11 -5.65 14.97
N ARG A 553 -19.07 -4.80 14.88
CA ARG A 553 -18.97 -3.75 13.86
C ARG A 553 -18.49 -4.33 12.52
N SER A 554 -19.02 -3.79 11.43
CA SER A 554 -18.55 -4.13 10.08
C SER A 554 -17.13 -3.60 9.89
N ALA A 555 -16.23 -4.41 9.30
CA ALA A 555 -14.86 -3.99 8.95
C ALA A 555 -14.84 -2.76 8.02
N LEU A 556 -15.92 -2.50 7.27
CA LEU A 556 -16.07 -1.33 6.40
C LEU A 556 -16.32 -0.01 7.16
N GLU A 557 -16.66 -0.06 8.44
CA GLU A 557 -17.00 1.12 9.26
C GLU A 557 -15.84 1.59 10.15
N SER A 558 -14.79 0.77 10.31
CA SER A 558 -13.61 1.13 11.10
C SER A 558 -12.54 1.66 10.17
N SER A 559 -12.21 2.94 10.32
CA SER A 559 -11.09 3.56 9.62
C SER A 559 -9.73 3.14 10.19
N GLU A 560 -9.71 2.43 11.33
CA GLU A 560 -8.49 2.02 12.00
C GLU A 560 -8.49 0.53 12.40
N PRO A 561 -7.90 -0.33 11.57
CA PRO A 561 -7.56 -1.72 11.93
C PRO A 561 -6.82 -1.82 13.30
N SER A 562 -6.12 -0.76 13.70
CA SER A 562 -5.24 -0.74 14.89
C SER A 562 -5.89 -1.10 16.25
N LEU A 563 -7.17 -0.78 16.49
CA LEU A 563 -7.76 -0.90 17.84
C LEU A 563 -8.09 -2.34 18.23
N ARG A 564 -8.79 -3.08 17.35
CA ARG A 564 -9.18 -4.47 17.62
C ARG A 564 -7.96 -5.33 17.82
N LEU A 565 -6.97 -5.17 16.94
CA LEU A 565 -5.68 -5.82 17.05
C LEU A 565 -4.96 -5.48 18.36
N ALA A 566 -4.87 -4.21 18.73
CA ALA A 566 -4.22 -3.78 19.97
C ALA A 566 -4.88 -4.45 21.19
N ALA A 567 -6.21 -4.50 21.23
CA ALA A 567 -6.95 -5.14 22.31
C ALA A 567 -6.69 -6.65 22.37
N CYS A 568 -6.81 -7.36 21.26
CA CYS A 568 -6.52 -8.79 21.19
C CYS A 568 -5.08 -9.12 21.60
N ARG A 569 -4.10 -8.32 21.15
CA ARG A 569 -2.69 -8.47 21.53
C ARG A 569 -2.48 -8.26 23.02
N ALA A 570 -3.07 -7.21 23.59
CA ALA A 570 -2.98 -6.92 25.02
C ALA A 570 -3.58 -8.04 25.88
N ILE A 571 -4.75 -8.59 25.48
CA ILE A 571 -5.32 -9.79 26.10
C ILE A 571 -4.33 -10.95 26.04
N THR A 572 -3.75 -11.22 24.87
CA THR A 572 -2.77 -12.32 24.70
C THR A 572 -1.53 -12.16 25.58
N LEU A 573 -1.02 -10.94 25.75
CA LEU A 573 0.16 -10.69 26.58
C LEU A 573 -0.14 -10.89 28.08
N ARG A 574 -1.36 -10.57 28.52
CA ARG A 574 -1.78 -10.66 29.92
C ARG A 574 -2.35 -12.01 30.31
N ASP A 575 -3.07 -12.66 29.41
CA ASP A 575 -3.77 -13.92 29.64
C ASP A 575 -2.84 -15.13 29.45
N ARG A 576 -2.04 -15.41 30.49
CA ARG A 576 -1.12 -16.55 30.50
C ARG A 576 -1.83 -17.91 30.54
N GLU A 577 -3.06 -17.95 31.06
CA GLU A 577 -3.86 -19.17 31.23
C GLU A 577 -4.83 -19.42 30.05
N ALA A 578 -4.80 -18.59 29.02
CA ALA A 578 -5.68 -18.66 27.85
C ALA A 578 -7.19 -18.73 28.22
N LYS A 579 -7.60 -17.95 29.23
CA LYS A 579 -9.01 -17.82 29.66
C LYS A 579 -9.90 -17.25 28.56
N HIS A 580 -9.37 -16.37 27.74
CA HIS A 580 -10.07 -15.64 26.68
C HIS A 580 -9.80 -16.22 25.29
N TRP A 581 -9.29 -17.46 25.21
CA TRP A 581 -9.01 -18.13 23.94
C TRP A 581 -10.19 -18.08 22.98
N ASN A 582 -11.39 -18.48 23.43
CA ASN A 582 -12.59 -18.51 22.60
C ASN A 582 -12.96 -17.12 22.04
N LEU A 583 -12.77 -16.06 22.83
CA LEU A 583 -13.00 -14.69 22.38
C LEU A 583 -12.05 -14.32 21.24
N LEU A 584 -10.76 -14.55 21.42
CA LEU A 584 -9.73 -14.27 20.41
C LEU A 584 -9.96 -15.09 19.12
N ALA A 585 -10.25 -16.38 19.30
CA ALA A 585 -10.57 -17.33 18.26
C ALA A 585 -11.76 -16.90 17.40
N GLU A 586 -12.90 -16.59 18.03
CA GLU A 586 -14.11 -16.14 17.33
C GLU A 586 -13.92 -14.77 16.67
N THR A 587 -13.12 -13.89 17.27
CA THR A 587 -12.80 -12.57 16.71
C THR A 587 -12.00 -12.72 15.43
N TYR A 588 -10.98 -13.58 15.45
CA TYR A 588 -10.18 -13.91 14.28
C TYR A 588 -11.01 -14.57 13.17
N GLU A 589 -11.88 -15.54 13.50
CA GLU A 589 -12.73 -16.19 12.50
C GLU A 589 -13.64 -15.17 11.77
N LYS A 590 -14.17 -14.19 12.51
CA LYS A 590 -14.95 -13.12 11.91
C LYS A 590 -14.10 -12.20 11.03
N SER A 591 -12.91 -11.79 11.50
CA SER A 591 -11.98 -10.99 10.69
C SER A 591 -11.56 -11.72 9.41
N LEU A 592 -11.32 -13.03 9.48
CA LEU A 592 -11.00 -13.86 8.33
C LEU A 592 -12.16 -13.85 7.33
N LYS A 593 -13.40 -14.11 7.77
CA LYS A 593 -14.59 -14.09 6.90
C LYS A 593 -14.90 -12.72 6.31
N ALA A 594 -14.51 -11.64 6.99
CA ALA A 594 -14.72 -10.27 6.53
C ALA A 594 -13.61 -9.79 5.56
N ASN A 595 -12.54 -10.57 5.36
CA ASN A 595 -11.34 -10.16 4.63
C ASN A 595 -10.78 -8.82 5.17
N ASP A 596 -10.76 -8.70 6.50
CA ASP A 596 -10.34 -7.51 7.23
C ASP A 596 -8.81 -7.35 7.19
N GLY A 597 -8.31 -6.10 7.10
CA GLY A 597 -6.87 -5.82 7.09
C GLY A 597 -6.14 -6.24 8.37
N ASP A 598 -6.89 -6.45 9.46
CA ASP A 598 -6.39 -6.95 10.75
C ASP A 598 -6.00 -8.42 10.77
N GLU A 599 -6.48 -9.19 9.79
CA GLU A 599 -6.33 -10.65 9.76
C GLU A 599 -4.87 -11.09 10.02
N PRO A 600 -3.85 -10.61 9.28
CA PRO A 600 -2.47 -11.09 9.43
C PRO A 600 -1.87 -10.83 10.81
N ALA A 601 -2.36 -9.84 11.54
CA ALA A 601 -1.83 -9.48 12.85
C ALA A 601 -2.59 -10.19 13.98
N LEU A 602 -3.91 -10.36 13.87
CA LEU A 602 -4.69 -11.22 14.76
C LEU A 602 -4.22 -12.68 14.69
N ARG A 603 -3.79 -13.09 13.51
CA ARG A 603 -3.12 -14.36 13.24
C ARG A 603 -1.89 -14.58 14.10
N SER A 604 -0.98 -13.61 14.14
CA SER A 604 0.22 -13.66 15.01
C SER A 604 -0.14 -13.65 16.51
N VAL A 605 -1.15 -12.88 16.90
CA VAL A 605 -1.67 -12.87 18.28
C VAL A 605 -2.17 -14.26 18.71
N LEU A 606 -2.86 -14.97 17.82
CA LEU A 606 -3.27 -16.34 18.09
C LEU A 606 -2.10 -17.31 18.09
N ALA A 607 -1.14 -17.19 17.18
CA ALA A 607 0.05 -18.03 17.14
C ALA A 607 0.84 -17.94 18.46
N ALA A 608 0.95 -16.75 19.05
CA ALA A 608 1.58 -16.55 20.35
C ALA A 608 0.82 -17.24 21.51
N GLN A 609 -0.51 -17.22 21.50
CA GLN A 609 -1.33 -17.96 22.48
C GLN A 609 -1.20 -19.46 22.30
N VAL A 610 -1.14 -19.90 21.05
CA VAL A 610 -0.94 -21.29 20.66
C VAL A 610 0.38 -21.86 21.15
N ALA A 611 1.49 -21.15 20.96
CA ALA A 611 2.80 -21.61 21.42
C ALA A 611 2.83 -21.88 22.93
N ARG A 612 1.95 -21.21 23.70
CA ARG A 612 1.78 -21.43 25.14
C ARG A 612 0.81 -22.57 25.48
N HIS A 613 -0.09 -22.92 24.57
CA HIS A 613 -1.19 -23.89 24.77
C HIS A 613 -1.39 -24.78 23.51
N PRO A 614 -0.40 -25.63 23.16
CA PRO A 614 -0.34 -26.32 21.86
C PRO A 614 -1.50 -27.29 21.59
N GLU A 615 -2.12 -27.87 22.62
CA GLU A 615 -3.26 -28.79 22.43
C GLU A 615 -4.52 -28.07 21.90
N ARG A 616 -4.81 -26.86 22.39
CA ARG A 616 -5.98 -26.07 21.92
C ARG A 616 -5.74 -25.44 20.56
N ALA A 617 -4.48 -25.17 20.28
CA ALA A 617 -4.03 -24.55 19.05
C ALA A 617 -4.29 -25.40 17.81
N GLN A 618 -3.91 -26.67 17.87
CA GLN A 618 -3.90 -27.55 16.72
C GLN A 618 -5.31 -27.73 16.15
N GLU A 619 -6.28 -28.03 17.01
CA GLU A 619 -7.67 -28.23 16.60
C GLU A 619 -8.26 -26.97 15.97
N PHE A 620 -7.95 -25.80 16.54
CA PHE A 620 -8.46 -24.53 16.07
C PHE A 620 -7.84 -24.11 14.73
N TRP A 621 -6.50 -24.14 14.62
CA TRP A 621 -5.78 -23.68 13.44
C TRP A 621 -6.03 -24.56 12.21
N LEU A 622 -6.04 -25.88 12.38
CA LEU A 622 -6.35 -26.79 11.28
C LEU A 622 -7.79 -26.63 10.79
N ARG A 623 -8.76 -26.42 11.70
CA ARG A 623 -10.16 -26.23 11.29
C ARG A 623 -10.40 -24.93 10.54
N LEU A 624 -9.79 -23.83 10.95
CA LEU A 624 -10.05 -22.51 10.40
C LEU A 624 -9.39 -22.27 9.05
N ARG A 625 -8.10 -22.61 8.94
CA ARG A 625 -7.33 -22.26 7.75
C ARG A 625 -7.54 -23.24 6.61
N LEU A 626 -7.70 -24.54 6.86
CA LEU A 626 -7.97 -25.51 5.80
C LEU A 626 -9.34 -25.32 5.11
N LYS A 627 -10.27 -24.58 5.73
CA LYS A 627 -11.66 -24.40 5.25
C LYS A 627 -11.93 -23.08 4.51
N GLY A 628 -10.96 -22.20 4.33
CA GLY A 628 -11.23 -20.92 3.67
C GLY A 628 -10.26 -19.80 4.04
N ALA A 629 -8.96 -20.05 3.94
CA ALA A 629 -7.97 -19.01 4.16
C ALA A 629 -8.11 -17.90 3.10
N HIS A 630 -8.12 -16.65 3.56
CA HIS A 630 -7.81 -15.48 2.75
C HIS A 630 -6.28 -15.25 2.80
N GLY A 631 -5.69 -14.72 1.73
CA GLY A 631 -4.25 -14.45 1.65
C GLY A 631 -3.40 -15.58 1.05
N GLN A 632 -2.08 -15.48 1.25
CA GLN A 632 -1.06 -16.39 0.72
C GLN A 632 -0.93 -17.66 1.59
N TRP A 633 -0.79 -18.82 0.98
CA TRP A 633 -0.58 -20.06 1.75
C TRP A 633 0.81 -20.16 2.36
N ASN A 634 1.83 -19.54 1.76
CA ASN A 634 3.18 -19.50 2.32
C ASN A 634 3.19 -18.82 3.70
N ASP A 635 2.45 -17.73 3.84
CA ASP A 635 2.19 -17.05 5.11
C ASP A 635 1.62 -17.99 6.17
N PHE A 636 0.63 -18.80 5.81
CA PHE A 636 0.04 -19.78 6.72
C PHE A 636 1.06 -20.80 7.23
N PHE A 637 1.98 -21.28 6.37
CA PHE A 637 3.01 -22.22 6.80
C PHE A 637 4.06 -21.55 7.70
N PHE A 638 4.39 -20.28 7.47
CA PHE A 638 5.20 -19.52 8.43
C PHE A 638 4.49 -19.39 9.78
N ASP A 639 3.19 -19.10 9.79
CA ASP A 639 2.44 -19.05 11.06
C ASP A 639 2.39 -20.43 11.73
N ALA A 640 2.18 -21.51 10.96
CA ALA A 640 2.20 -22.87 11.48
C ALA A 640 3.54 -23.23 12.11
N PHE A 641 4.64 -22.76 11.53
CA PHE A 641 5.97 -22.87 12.11
C PHE A 641 6.10 -22.06 13.41
N ALA A 642 5.69 -20.78 13.40
CA ALA A 642 5.74 -19.90 14.56
C ALA A 642 4.92 -20.44 15.75
N ALA A 643 3.77 -21.05 15.44
CA ALA A 643 2.87 -21.68 16.41
C ALA A 643 3.30 -23.10 16.84
N ASP A 644 4.40 -23.65 16.31
CA ASP A 644 4.89 -25.00 16.61
C ASP A 644 3.81 -26.08 16.40
N LEU A 645 3.15 -26.06 15.25
CA LEU A 645 2.10 -27.03 14.91
C LEU A 645 2.67 -28.42 14.55
N ARG A 646 3.76 -28.87 15.18
CA ARG A 646 4.37 -30.20 14.97
C ARG A 646 3.41 -31.35 15.26
N LEU A 647 2.40 -31.15 16.11
CA LEU A 647 1.36 -32.16 16.32
C LEU A 647 0.49 -32.38 15.07
N ALA A 648 0.41 -31.39 14.17
CA ALA A 648 -0.27 -31.46 12.88
C ALA A 648 0.64 -31.90 11.73
N HIS A 649 1.79 -32.51 12.05
CA HIS A 649 2.82 -32.86 11.08
C HIS A 649 2.28 -33.63 9.88
N ASP A 650 1.49 -34.69 10.10
CA ASP A 650 0.95 -35.53 9.02
C ASP A 650 0.08 -34.73 8.03
N ASP A 651 -0.75 -33.80 8.52
CA ASP A 651 -1.59 -32.94 7.69
C ASP A 651 -0.73 -31.95 6.88
N LEU A 652 0.24 -31.31 7.54
CA LEU A 652 1.15 -30.36 6.92
C LEU A 652 2.09 -31.04 5.90
N ALA A 653 2.46 -32.29 6.14
CA ALA A 653 3.24 -33.11 5.21
C ALA A 653 2.44 -33.46 3.95
N ARG A 654 1.11 -33.63 4.02
CA ARG A 654 0.27 -33.76 2.82
C ARG A 654 0.18 -32.46 2.02
N ALA A 655 0.29 -31.31 2.70
CA ALA A 655 0.35 -29.99 2.07
C ALA A 655 1.68 -29.71 1.36
N ALA A 656 2.74 -30.44 1.68
CA ALA A 656 4.07 -30.21 1.12
C ALA A 656 4.17 -30.71 -0.33
N THR A 657 4.95 -30.00 -1.16
CA THR A 657 5.38 -30.60 -2.43
C THR A 657 6.22 -31.85 -2.19
N LEU A 658 6.08 -32.85 -3.05
CA LEU A 658 6.85 -34.09 -3.00
C LEU A 658 8.25 -33.91 -3.59
N SER A 659 8.38 -33.01 -4.57
CA SER A 659 9.63 -32.71 -5.24
C SER A 659 9.78 -31.19 -5.48
N PRO A 660 10.98 -30.72 -5.84
CA PRO A 660 11.22 -29.31 -6.09
C PRO A 660 10.75 -28.88 -7.51
N GLU A 661 10.47 -29.83 -8.41
CA GLU A 661 9.87 -29.57 -9.74
C GLU A 661 8.34 -29.56 -9.73
N GLU A 662 7.72 -30.04 -8.63
CA GLU A 662 6.28 -30.03 -8.51
C GLU A 662 5.78 -28.58 -8.40
N PRO A 663 4.84 -28.14 -9.26
CA PRO A 663 4.33 -26.78 -9.19
C PRO A 663 3.62 -26.54 -7.86
N GLU A 664 3.80 -25.35 -7.29
CA GLU A 664 3.07 -24.98 -6.10
C GLU A 664 1.56 -24.91 -6.38
N GLY A 665 0.78 -25.18 -5.33
CA GLY A 665 -0.65 -24.98 -5.35
C GLY A 665 -1.01 -23.53 -5.68
N PRO A 666 -2.21 -23.29 -6.24
CA PRO A 666 -2.67 -21.94 -6.45
C PRO A 666 -2.57 -21.12 -5.17
N ARG A 667 -2.19 -19.84 -5.29
CA ARG A 667 -2.10 -18.87 -4.18
C ARG A 667 -0.96 -19.11 -3.19
N ALA A 668 0.11 -19.80 -3.59
CA ALA A 668 1.33 -19.86 -2.78
C ALA A 668 1.88 -18.44 -2.51
N GLU A 669 1.93 -17.58 -3.53
CA GLU A 669 2.47 -16.20 -3.44
C GLU A 669 1.46 -15.09 -3.79
N GLY A 670 0.23 -15.41 -4.18
CA GLY A 670 -0.78 -14.40 -4.57
C GLY A 670 -1.71 -13.99 -3.42
N TRP A 671 -1.98 -12.68 -3.27
CA TRP A 671 -2.94 -12.15 -2.31
C TRP A 671 -4.36 -12.18 -2.92
N PHE A 672 -5.31 -12.85 -2.28
CA PHE A 672 -6.68 -12.97 -2.78
C PHE A 672 -7.71 -12.74 -1.70
N SER A 673 -8.80 -12.05 -2.07
CA SER A 673 -9.89 -11.65 -1.19
C SER A 673 -10.98 -12.71 -1.00
N SER A 674 -10.92 -13.83 -1.72
CA SER A 674 -11.89 -14.93 -1.56
C SER A 674 -11.31 -16.05 -0.72
N ALA A 675 -12.07 -16.59 0.23
CA ALA A 675 -11.73 -17.82 0.92
C ALA A 675 -11.58 -18.96 -0.11
N ASP A 676 -10.51 -19.74 -0.02
CA ASP A 676 -10.36 -20.97 -0.79
C ASP A 676 -9.90 -22.12 0.10
N THR A 677 -10.25 -23.31 -0.33
CA THR A 677 -9.74 -24.55 0.23
C THR A 677 -8.29 -24.73 -0.18
N LEU A 678 -7.46 -25.24 0.74
CA LEU A 678 -6.08 -25.57 0.43
C LEU A 678 -6.04 -26.65 -0.67
N ARG A 679 -5.42 -26.37 -1.81
CA ARG A 679 -5.30 -27.28 -2.95
C ARG A 679 -3.87 -27.25 -3.47
N GLY A 680 -3.35 -28.42 -3.85
CA GLY A 680 -1.98 -28.56 -4.34
C GLY A 680 -0.94 -28.74 -3.23
N GLY A 681 0.33 -28.72 -3.61
CA GLY A 681 1.47 -28.84 -2.71
C GLY A 681 2.20 -27.50 -2.57
N PHE A 682 2.88 -27.26 -1.46
CA PHE A 682 3.56 -26.00 -1.20
C PHE A 682 5.00 -26.26 -0.77
N HIS A 683 5.95 -25.53 -1.34
CA HIS A 683 7.35 -25.69 -1.02
C HIS A 683 7.65 -25.19 0.39
N THR A 684 6.97 -24.14 0.87
CA THR A 684 7.15 -23.65 2.24
C THR A 684 6.73 -24.71 3.27
N ALA A 685 5.65 -25.44 3.00
CA ALA A 685 5.26 -26.59 3.83
C ALA A 685 6.33 -27.68 3.80
N ARG A 686 6.88 -28.02 2.63
CA ARG A 686 7.96 -28.99 2.48
C ARG A 686 9.21 -28.60 3.26
N GLN A 687 9.64 -27.35 3.17
CA GLN A 687 10.80 -26.81 3.89
C GLN A 687 10.59 -26.87 5.40
N MET A 688 9.40 -26.49 5.87
CA MET A 688 9.03 -26.55 7.28
C MET A 688 9.07 -28.00 7.82
N ILE A 689 8.47 -28.96 7.09
CA ILE A 689 8.52 -30.37 7.47
C ILE A 689 9.95 -30.91 7.46
N ALA A 690 10.73 -30.60 6.42
CA ALA A 690 12.13 -30.99 6.35
C ALA A 690 12.94 -30.44 7.52
N LEU A 691 12.67 -29.19 7.92
CA LEU A 691 13.32 -28.53 9.05
C LEU A 691 12.97 -29.20 10.39
N TRP A 692 11.71 -29.58 10.60
CA TRP A 692 11.29 -30.30 11.80
C TRP A 692 11.86 -31.72 11.89
N ASP A 693 12.00 -32.38 10.75
CA ASP A 693 12.41 -33.78 10.67
C ASP A 693 13.93 -33.97 10.51
N GLU A 694 14.72 -32.91 10.31
CA GLU A 694 16.17 -33.02 10.08
C GLU A 694 16.89 -33.56 11.32
N PRO A 695 17.47 -34.79 11.25
CA PRO A 695 18.15 -35.39 12.39
C PRO A 695 19.54 -34.79 12.65
N ASP A 696 20.22 -34.26 11.63
CA ASP A 696 21.56 -33.70 11.78
C ASP A 696 21.46 -32.28 12.38
N PRO A 697 22.00 -32.05 13.60
CA PRO A 697 21.78 -30.79 14.30
C PRO A 697 22.45 -29.60 13.63
N VAL A 698 23.59 -29.81 12.93
CA VAL A 698 24.27 -28.76 12.18
C VAL A 698 23.47 -28.36 10.95
N THR A 699 23.01 -29.34 10.17
CA THR A 699 22.15 -29.12 9.00
C THR A 699 20.85 -28.43 9.41
N ARG A 700 20.21 -28.88 10.48
CA ARG A 700 19.01 -28.24 11.04
C ARG A 700 19.27 -26.79 11.44
N ALA A 701 20.39 -26.50 12.10
CA ALA A 701 20.76 -25.13 12.46
C ALA A 701 21.00 -24.25 11.21
N LYS A 702 21.66 -24.78 10.17
CA LYS A 702 21.81 -24.07 8.88
C LYS A 702 20.46 -23.79 8.24
N MET A 703 19.52 -24.74 8.28
CA MET A 703 18.16 -24.58 7.75
C MET A 703 17.37 -23.52 8.54
N LEU A 704 17.49 -23.48 9.87
CA LEU A 704 16.88 -22.44 10.72
C LEU A 704 17.34 -21.03 10.31
N VAL A 705 18.63 -20.85 10.01
CA VAL A 705 19.16 -19.57 9.53
C VAL A 705 18.45 -19.13 8.24
N VAL A 706 18.35 -20.01 7.24
CA VAL A 706 17.73 -19.64 5.94
C VAL A 706 16.22 -19.44 6.06
N PHE A 707 15.54 -20.30 6.83
CA PHE A 707 14.10 -20.18 7.06
C PHE A 707 13.77 -18.88 7.80
N GLY A 708 14.55 -18.51 8.81
CA GLY A 708 14.42 -17.24 9.51
C GLY A 708 14.73 -16.04 8.62
N LEU A 709 15.71 -16.12 7.71
CA LEU A 709 15.99 -15.05 6.74
C LEU A 709 14.79 -14.84 5.83
N ARG A 710 14.19 -15.92 5.32
CA ARG A 710 13.00 -15.86 4.45
C ARG A 710 11.81 -15.28 5.21
N ALA A 711 11.55 -15.77 6.42
CA ALA A 711 10.50 -15.23 7.29
C ALA A 711 10.68 -13.73 7.55
N LEU A 712 11.92 -13.27 7.80
CA LEU A 712 12.23 -11.86 8.06
C LEU A 712 12.02 -10.96 6.83
N ARG A 713 12.20 -11.48 5.61
CA ARG A 713 11.92 -10.76 4.36
C ARG A 713 10.44 -10.45 4.21
N ASP A 714 9.61 -11.43 4.58
CA ASP A 714 8.16 -11.39 4.39
C ASP A 714 7.44 -10.84 5.65
N GLU A 715 8.19 -10.47 6.69
CA GLU A 715 7.66 -9.97 7.95
C GLU A 715 7.24 -8.49 7.83
N THR A 716 5.96 -8.24 8.07
CA THR A 716 5.44 -6.88 8.23
C THR A 716 5.82 -6.36 9.62
N PRO A 717 6.35 -5.12 9.74
CA PRO A 717 6.66 -4.54 11.05
C PRO A 717 5.47 -4.63 12.00
N GLY A 718 5.69 -5.19 13.19
CA GLY A 718 4.65 -5.27 14.24
C GLY A 718 3.86 -6.57 14.33
N LYS A 719 4.22 -7.64 13.61
CA LYS A 719 3.74 -9.01 13.90
C LYS A 719 4.39 -9.51 15.21
N PRO A 720 3.65 -9.67 16.32
CA PRO A 720 4.22 -10.24 17.54
C PRO A 720 4.42 -11.75 17.38
N TYR A 721 5.62 -12.28 17.62
CA TYR A 721 5.93 -13.71 17.50
C TYR A 721 5.77 -14.24 16.06
N GLY A 722 6.68 -13.81 15.18
CA GLY A 722 6.78 -14.29 13.80
C GLY A 722 7.53 -15.62 13.67
N ALA A 723 7.52 -16.20 12.46
CA ALA A 723 8.35 -17.37 12.16
C ALA A 723 9.85 -17.09 12.33
N TRP A 724 10.26 -15.84 12.17
CA TRP A 724 11.63 -15.38 12.45
C TRP A 724 11.97 -15.48 13.94
N ASP A 725 11.12 -14.93 14.84
CA ASP A 725 11.31 -15.04 16.30
C ASP A 725 11.46 -16.51 16.71
N ARG A 726 10.57 -17.37 16.19
CA ARG A 726 10.63 -18.80 16.49
C ARG A 726 11.89 -19.48 15.95
N ALA A 727 12.33 -19.13 14.74
CA ALA A 727 13.55 -19.67 14.17
C ALA A 727 14.78 -19.25 14.99
N HIS A 728 14.80 -18.00 15.47
CA HIS A 728 15.84 -17.50 16.37
C HIS A 728 15.84 -18.25 17.72
N ASP A 729 14.67 -18.49 18.32
CA ASP A 729 14.54 -19.24 19.58
C ASP A 729 14.96 -20.71 19.43
N ASP A 730 14.51 -21.38 18.37
CA ASP A 730 14.90 -22.76 18.05
C ASP A 730 16.41 -22.85 17.78
N LEU A 731 17.00 -21.84 17.11
CA LEU A 731 18.43 -21.79 16.85
C LEU A 731 19.24 -21.55 18.12
N SER A 732 18.82 -20.61 18.96
CA SER A 732 19.43 -20.32 20.26
C SER A 732 19.42 -21.56 21.18
N THR A 733 18.34 -22.34 21.10
CA THR A 733 18.21 -23.62 21.83
C THR A 733 19.09 -24.71 21.24
N ALA A 734 19.28 -24.73 19.91
CA ALA A 734 20.07 -25.75 19.21
C ALA A 734 21.59 -25.52 19.29
N ILE A 735 22.05 -24.28 19.37
CA ILE A 735 23.49 -23.92 19.37
C ILE A 735 24.30 -24.69 20.44
N PRO A 736 23.85 -24.78 21.71
CA PRO A 736 24.56 -25.55 22.74
C PRO A 736 24.81 -27.02 22.37
N ASP A 737 23.93 -27.63 21.55
CA ASP A 737 23.99 -29.04 21.17
C ASP A 737 24.91 -29.31 19.96
N LEU A 738 25.37 -28.28 19.24
CA LEU A 738 26.21 -28.43 18.03
C LEU A 738 27.64 -28.89 18.34
N GLY A 739 28.11 -28.65 19.57
CA GLY A 739 29.52 -28.77 19.93
C GLY A 739 30.44 -27.81 19.16
N PRO A 740 31.77 -27.84 19.41
CA PRO A 740 32.69 -26.85 18.84
C PRO A 740 32.80 -26.91 17.31
N ALA A 741 32.83 -28.11 16.73
CA ALA A 741 32.97 -28.28 15.28
C ALA A 741 31.72 -27.78 14.54
N GLY A 742 30.52 -28.15 15.03
CA GLY A 742 29.26 -27.67 14.47
C GLY A 742 29.07 -26.17 14.60
N THR A 743 29.50 -25.58 15.73
CA THR A 743 29.50 -24.13 15.95
C THR A 743 30.38 -23.39 14.93
N VAL A 744 31.61 -23.88 14.69
CA VAL A 744 32.52 -23.32 13.67
C VAL A 744 31.92 -23.44 12.27
N GLU A 745 31.28 -24.57 11.96
CA GLU A 745 30.64 -24.79 10.67
C GLU A 745 29.43 -23.85 10.46
N LEU A 746 28.56 -23.71 11.45
CA LEU A 746 27.43 -22.79 11.41
C LEU A 746 27.89 -21.34 11.25
N LYS A 747 28.97 -20.93 11.93
CA LYS A 747 29.55 -19.59 11.77
C LYS A 747 30.08 -19.35 10.36
N ARG A 748 30.75 -20.34 9.77
CA ARG A 748 31.19 -20.28 8.36
C ARG A 748 30.00 -20.11 7.43
N TRP A 749 28.92 -20.85 7.69
CA TRP A 749 27.66 -20.79 6.95
C TRP A 749 27.01 -19.40 7.02
N ILE A 750 26.82 -18.84 8.22
CA ILE A 750 26.25 -17.50 8.43
C ILE A 750 27.06 -16.44 7.66
N THR A 751 28.40 -16.52 7.76
CA THR A 751 29.30 -15.61 7.03
C THR A 751 29.15 -15.76 5.51
N TRP A 752 28.90 -16.98 5.02
CA TRP A 752 28.67 -17.25 3.61
C TRP A 752 27.31 -16.72 3.15
N CYS A 753 26.23 -16.91 3.92
CA CYS A 753 24.91 -16.34 3.63
C CYS A 753 24.96 -14.81 3.53
N ALA A 754 25.69 -14.13 4.42
CA ALA A 754 25.88 -12.69 4.38
C ALA A 754 26.63 -12.19 3.12
N ARG A 755 27.37 -13.06 2.42
CA ARG A 755 28.14 -12.74 1.21
C ARG A 755 27.44 -13.09 -0.11
N LEU A 756 26.46 -13.99 -0.08
CA LEU A 756 25.72 -14.44 -1.26
C LEU A 756 24.78 -13.37 -1.87
N ALA A 757 24.79 -12.15 -1.34
CA ALA A 757 23.94 -11.05 -1.77
C ALA A 757 24.52 -10.16 -2.91
N PRO A 758 24.98 -10.67 -4.08
CA PRO A 758 25.02 -9.83 -5.27
C PRO A 758 23.89 -10.13 -6.27
N GLY A 759 22.84 -10.87 -5.86
CA GLY A 759 21.70 -11.19 -6.72
C GLY A 759 20.33 -10.83 -6.13
N ASP A 760 20.10 -11.19 -4.86
CA ASP A 760 18.93 -10.80 -4.08
C ASP A 760 19.42 -9.90 -2.93
N ASP A 761 19.03 -8.63 -2.92
CA ASP A 761 19.45 -7.69 -1.87
C ASP A 761 18.86 -8.13 -0.52
N LEU A 762 19.67 -8.76 0.34
CA LEU A 762 19.33 -8.94 1.74
C LEU A 762 19.08 -7.55 2.35
N THR A 763 18.00 -7.42 3.10
CA THR A 763 17.66 -6.19 3.81
C THR A 763 18.69 -5.89 4.91
N GLU A 764 18.81 -4.63 5.31
CA GLU A 764 19.68 -4.22 6.41
C GLU A 764 19.35 -4.99 7.71
N ARG A 765 18.06 -5.23 7.99
CA ARG A 765 17.59 -6.01 9.13
C ARG A 765 18.04 -7.48 9.08
N GLN A 766 18.07 -8.09 7.90
CA GLN A 766 18.59 -9.46 7.72
C GLN A 766 20.10 -9.52 7.94
N LEU A 767 20.84 -8.52 7.46
CA LEU A 767 22.28 -8.43 7.67
C LEU A 767 22.63 -8.19 9.15
N GLU A 768 21.88 -7.33 9.83
CA GLU A 768 21.99 -7.10 11.28
C GLU A 768 21.77 -8.40 12.06
N TRP A 769 20.70 -9.13 11.76
CA TRP A 769 20.41 -10.41 12.41
C TRP A 769 21.50 -11.47 12.20
N LEU A 770 22.05 -11.59 10.97
CA LEU A 770 23.18 -12.48 10.71
C LEU A 770 24.44 -12.05 11.46
N GLY A 771 24.65 -10.74 11.61
CA GLY A 771 25.73 -10.16 12.41
C GLY A 771 25.61 -10.53 13.89
N ASP A 772 24.42 -10.37 14.46
CA ASP A 772 24.12 -10.72 15.85
C ASP A 772 24.30 -12.22 16.10
N LEU A 773 23.75 -13.07 15.24
CA LEU A 773 23.94 -14.52 15.32
C LEU A 773 25.41 -14.91 15.23
N ALA A 774 26.17 -14.32 14.30
CA ALA A 774 27.61 -14.60 14.20
C ALA A 774 28.38 -14.16 15.46
N GLY A 775 27.93 -13.08 16.11
CA GLY A 775 28.48 -12.57 17.37
C GLY A 775 28.21 -13.50 18.56
N GLN A 776 27.01 -14.11 18.63
CA GLN A 776 26.66 -15.09 19.67
C GLN A 776 27.51 -16.37 19.60
N LEU A 777 28.08 -16.70 18.43
CA LEU A 777 28.98 -17.86 18.23
C LEU A 777 30.47 -17.54 18.47
N VAL A 778 30.80 -16.48 19.22
CA VAL A 778 32.20 -16.05 19.50
C VAL A 778 32.71 -16.54 20.86
N ASP A 779 31.81 -16.95 21.76
CA ASP A 779 32.14 -17.54 23.07
C ASP A 779 32.04 -19.08 23.06
#